data_AF-A0A845M0M5-F1
#
_entry.id   AF-A0A845M0M5-F1
#
_cell.length_a   1.000
_cell.length_b   1.000
_cell.length_c   1.000
_cell.angle_alpha   90.00
_cell.angle_beta   90.00
_cell.angle_gamma   90.00
#
_symmetry.space_group_name_H-M   'P 1'
#
loop_
_entity.id
_entity.type
_entity.pdbx_description
1 polymer ?
#
loop_
_entity_poly.entity_id
_entity_poly.type
_entity_poly.pdbx_seq_one_letter_code
_entity_poly.pdbx_strand_id
1 'polypeptide(L)'
;MRKFITIIMIFMLMFTAVPMTYAADPTAGEQLKEMGLLAGDQYGNLNEGQNLTRTEMMVILARMLGEYDQAFAWSKPSTFADRNNHWGERYVAYGQYRGWTAGIGNNRFGYEQFHTVQEASVFMLKALGYTAPSDFTWTTAYSKAKSLGLFEGLNLSETSNILRGNLFKVMLKTLYTKMEDQNFTLGEKLNVLEPEELPFEVKSITATNLKEIEIVFTKPVDESTMSSSDFVISNRTVTPELISDGSTVRLTLSSALSNDTSYKITISGLRSEDNSPFSKITMSFKTDDDDQPDIESVRLLGPQFVELTFSEPIKTVGTVQVYPSSSSALYTSAASFEGTGSRVIIAELSKAPAENTSYTYKVRTFKDYAGYSNTSYDVKLTYRQSNFDPTATIRKATEGYVYVEFSKTVSGLTKEHFYHTSASNVPLAIYADAAMTDLITISESTKQVYVKFAERDGDVVNGNPLSAGSRTIYILEENASGGVITDEYDNAFMGGSYTTTVTVDATKPSVSKLTIASSNQSLVKLTLEFSESVSFDEDNIDVTYADSGETPIDGLVIDVDGSGKSYTVELEGVDLTGTSIRVNLSDITDLALTPNILTSYSKDLNVADTYPPTIVEIEQDSVEKEVYITFSEPVSSTALSKSSYEINGIRVQNDPEFYIDNYAVVLRLTDDEFAESQESTGRIRILRVQDLSGNTIVSTTINFDTILDLAD
;
A
#
# COMPACT_ATOMS: atom_id res chain seq x y z
N MET A 1 11.06 25.21 -3.31
CA MET A 1 9.73 24.56 -3.30
C MET A 1 8.53 25.51 -3.38
N ARG A 2 8.69 26.81 -3.69
CA ARG A 2 7.56 27.78 -3.80
C ARG A 2 7.08 28.08 -5.23
N LYS A 3 7.55 27.35 -6.25
CA LYS A 3 7.08 27.49 -7.65
C LYS A 3 6.24 26.31 -8.17
N PHE A 4 6.03 25.30 -7.33
CA PHE A 4 5.35 24.05 -7.72
C PHE A 4 3.89 23.93 -7.27
N ILE A 5 3.38 24.89 -6.48
CA ILE A 5 1.95 24.90 -6.06
C ILE A 5 1.06 25.61 -7.10
N THR A 6 1.62 26.40 -8.01
CA THR A 6 0.82 27.20 -8.95
C THR A 6 0.27 26.40 -10.13
N ILE A 7 0.80 25.20 -10.43
CA ILE A 7 0.36 24.41 -11.61
C ILE A 7 -0.84 23.51 -11.26
N ILE A 8 -0.98 23.04 -10.02
CA ILE A 8 -2.12 22.21 -9.60
C ILE A 8 -3.36 23.05 -9.25
N MET A 9 -3.18 24.32 -8.84
CA MET A 9 -4.28 25.19 -8.45
C MET A 9 -5.02 25.84 -9.64
N ILE A 10 -4.51 25.72 -10.87
CA ILE A 10 -5.16 26.25 -12.08
C ILE A 10 -6.11 25.22 -12.74
N PHE A 11 -6.02 23.92 -12.41
CA PHE A 11 -6.90 22.90 -13.00
C PHE A 11 -8.17 22.61 -12.18
N MET A 12 -8.29 23.10 -10.95
CA MET A 12 -9.41 22.76 -10.05
C MET A 12 -10.37 23.92 -9.72
N LEU A 13 -10.21 25.08 -10.36
CA LEU A 13 -10.99 26.28 -10.04
C LEU A 13 -11.52 27.00 -11.29
N MET A 14 -12.15 26.26 -12.21
CA MET A 14 -13.09 26.81 -13.20
C MET A 14 -14.25 25.84 -13.43
N PHE A 15 -15.16 25.76 -12.44
CA PHE A 15 -16.55 25.35 -12.69
C PHE A 15 -17.47 26.53 -12.38
N THR A 16 -17.38 27.55 -13.23
CA THR A 16 -18.49 28.49 -13.46
C THR A 16 -18.86 28.35 -14.92
N ALA A 17 -20.14 28.11 -15.21
CA ALA A 17 -20.63 27.85 -16.56
C ALA A 17 -20.21 28.95 -17.55
N VAL A 18 -19.25 28.63 -18.41
CA VAL A 18 -18.91 29.39 -19.63
C VAL A 18 -19.23 28.45 -20.80
N PRO A 19 -19.90 28.92 -21.87
CA PRO A 19 -20.24 28.05 -23.00
C PRO A 19 -18.97 27.40 -23.60
N MET A 20 -18.90 26.07 -23.54
CA MET A 20 -17.82 25.27 -24.13
C MET A 20 -17.75 25.47 -25.65
N THR A 21 -16.65 26.06 -26.11
CA THR A 21 -16.13 25.85 -27.46
C THR A 21 -15.16 24.66 -27.39
N TYR A 22 -15.46 23.55 -28.08
CA TYR A 22 -14.57 22.39 -28.17
C TYR A 22 -13.24 22.81 -28.83
N ALA A 23 -12.14 22.84 -28.08
CA ALA A 23 -10.79 22.83 -28.64
C ALA A 23 -10.52 21.41 -29.20
N ALA A 24 -9.92 21.31 -30.38
CA ALA A 24 -9.51 20.03 -30.94
C ALA A 24 -8.38 19.40 -30.10
N ASP A 25 -8.34 18.07 -30.01
CA ASP A 25 -7.28 17.35 -29.31
C ASP A 25 -5.90 17.69 -29.89
N PRO A 26 -4.85 17.83 -29.05
CA PRO A 26 -3.51 18.20 -29.52
C PRO A 26 -2.93 17.10 -30.41
N THR A 27 -2.28 17.49 -31.51
CA THR A 27 -1.60 16.54 -32.40
C THR A 27 -0.41 15.87 -31.70
N ALA A 28 0.05 14.72 -32.22
CA ALA A 28 1.27 14.09 -31.71
C ALA A 28 2.50 15.02 -31.80
N GLY A 29 2.55 15.91 -32.80
CA GLY A 29 3.61 16.89 -32.92
C GLY A 29 3.54 17.97 -31.83
N GLU A 30 2.33 18.41 -31.46
CA GLU A 30 2.12 19.38 -30.38
C GLU A 30 2.51 18.78 -29.02
N GLN A 31 2.14 17.52 -28.76
CA GLN A 31 2.55 16.79 -27.55
C GLN A 31 4.08 16.65 -27.45
N LEU A 32 4.74 16.26 -28.54
CA LEU A 32 6.21 16.17 -28.57
C LEU A 32 6.91 17.52 -28.43
N LYS A 33 6.28 18.60 -28.89
CA LYS A 33 6.77 19.98 -28.70
C LYS A 33 6.67 20.39 -27.23
N GLU A 34 5.57 20.05 -26.56
CA GLU A 34 5.38 20.27 -25.12
C GLU A 34 6.39 19.48 -24.27
N MET A 35 6.67 18.23 -24.66
CA MET A 35 7.75 17.39 -24.07
C MET A 35 9.18 17.93 -24.34
N GLY A 36 9.32 19.04 -25.08
CA GLY A 36 10.62 19.63 -25.41
C GLY A 36 11.42 18.87 -26.48
N LEU A 37 10.83 17.86 -27.12
CA LEU A 37 11.47 17.04 -28.16
C LEU A 37 11.32 17.61 -29.57
N LEU A 38 10.40 18.54 -29.80
CA LEU A 38 10.28 19.27 -31.07
C LEU A 38 10.27 20.77 -30.85
N ALA A 39 10.79 21.53 -31.80
CA ALA A 39 10.74 23.00 -31.80
C ALA A 39 9.84 23.56 -32.92
N GLY A 40 9.79 22.87 -34.06
CA GLY A 40 9.21 23.39 -35.30
C GLY A 40 10.25 24.11 -36.17
N ASP A 41 9.79 24.81 -37.19
CA ASP A 41 10.62 25.72 -37.99
C ASP A 41 10.99 27.00 -37.20
N GLN A 42 11.59 27.98 -37.88
CA GLN A 42 11.98 29.26 -37.26
C GLN A 42 10.81 30.08 -36.68
N TYR A 43 9.56 29.75 -37.03
CA TYR A 43 8.35 30.34 -36.49
C TYR A 43 7.62 29.41 -35.51
N GLY A 44 8.20 28.24 -35.22
CA GLY A 44 7.63 27.23 -34.35
C GLY A 44 6.57 26.35 -35.01
N ASN A 45 6.40 26.41 -36.34
CA ASN A 45 5.41 25.56 -37.03
C ASN A 45 5.96 24.14 -37.19
N LEU A 46 5.11 23.16 -36.89
CA LEU A 46 5.49 21.74 -36.96
C LEU A 46 5.52 21.18 -38.38
N ASN A 47 4.79 21.82 -39.31
CA ASN A 47 4.73 21.49 -40.74
C ASN A 47 4.40 20.01 -41.00
N GLU A 48 3.43 19.46 -40.25
CA GLU A 48 3.13 18.02 -40.21
C GLU A 48 2.77 17.38 -41.56
N GLY A 49 2.24 18.17 -42.50
CA GLY A 49 1.91 17.74 -43.86
C GLY A 49 3.08 17.70 -44.84
N GLN A 50 4.30 18.07 -44.43
CA GLN A 50 5.49 18.07 -45.29
C GLN A 50 6.30 16.78 -45.14
N ASN A 51 7.06 16.41 -46.19
CA ASN A 51 8.02 15.32 -46.12
C ASN A 51 9.19 15.68 -45.19
N LEU A 52 9.69 14.69 -44.46
CA LEU A 52 10.86 14.84 -43.60
C LEU A 52 12.16 14.74 -44.41
N THR A 53 13.09 15.67 -44.21
CA THR A 53 14.42 15.58 -44.82
C THR A 53 15.37 14.70 -44.01
N ARG A 54 16.41 14.17 -44.67
CA ARG A 54 17.47 13.40 -44.00
C ARG A 54 18.19 14.21 -42.93
N THR A 55 18.33 15.52 -43.12
CA THR A 55 18.91 16.41 -42.10
C THR A 55 18.03 16.48 -40.87
N GLU A 56 16.72 16.70 -41.05
CA GLU A 56 15.77 16.78 -39.95
C GLU A 56 15.70 15.46 -39.16
N MET A 57 15.80 14.32 -39.86
CA MET A 57 15.87 13.02 -39.21
C MET A 57 17.09 12.87 -38.29
N MET A 58 18.25 13.46 -38.62
CA MET A 58 19.42 13.45 -37.73
C MET A 58 19.19 14.27 -36.47
N VAL A 59 18.46 15.38 -36.59
CA VAL A 59 18.06 16.20 -35.43
C VAL A 59 17.12 15.41 -34.53
N ILE A 60 16.09 14.79 -35.11
CA ILE A 60 15.12 13.97 -34.39
C ILE A 60 15.82 12.80 -33.69
N LEU A 61 16.69 12.08 -34.40
CA LEU A 61 17.42 10.96 -33.83
C LEU A 61 18.32 11.40 -32.67
N ALA A 62 19.01 12.54 -32.78
CA ALA A 62 19.81 13.07 -31.68
C ALA A 62 18.94 13.32 -30.43
N ARG A 63 17.71 13.80 -30.59
CA ARG A 63 16.77 14.00 -29.48
C ARG A 63 16.26 12.69 -28.91
N MET A 64 15.87 11.74 -29.76
CA MET A 64 15.39 10.42 -29.34
C MET A 64 16.50 9.56 -28.70
N LEU A 65 17.77 9.90 -28.91
CA LEU A 65 18.91 9.28 -28.23
C LEU A 65 19.36 10.03 -26.97
N GLY A 66 18.79 11.20 -26.68
CA GLY A 66 19.22 12.05 -25.56
C GLY A 66 20.57 12.74 -25.79
N GLU A 67 20.98 12.92 -27.05
CA GLU A 67 22.29 13.44 -27.45
C GLU A 67 22.23 14.75 -28.23
N TYR A 68 21.10 15.45 -28.14
CA TYR A 68 20.87 16.69 -28.87
C TYR A 68 21.90 17.77 -28.54
N ASP A 69 22.23 17.95 -27.26
CA ASP A 69 23.18 19.00 -26.83
C ASP A 69 24.60 18.74 -27.33
N GLN A 70 25.03 17.48 -27.32
CA GLN A 70 26.32 17.05 -27.87
C GLN A 70 26.38 17.29 -29.38
N ALA A 71 25.30 16.95 -30.10
CA ALA A 71 25.18 17.20 -31.53
C ALA A 71 25.11 18.71 -31.84
N PHE A 72 24.45 19.49 -30.99
CA PHE A 72 24.34 20.95 -31.11
C PHE A 72 25.69 21.65 -30.85
N ALA A 73 26.47 21.18 -29.88
CA ALA A 73 27.80 21.71 -29.58
C ALA A 73 28.89 21.22 -30.55
N TRP A 74 28.59 20.27 -31.43
CA TRP A 74 29.56 19.68 -32.34
C TRP A 74 30.06 20.67 -33.39
N SER A 75 31.39 20.77 -33.52
CA SER A 75 32.04 21.77 -34.38
C SER A 75 32.87 21.18 -35.53
N LYS A 76 33.18 19.87 -35.49
CA LYS A 76 33.95 19.22 -36.55
C LYS A 76 33.04 18.95 -37.76
N PRO A 77 33.41 19.37 -38.98
CA PRO A 77 32.59 19.12 -40.16
C PRO A 77 32.59 17.63 -40.53
N SER A 78 31.57 17.21 -41.25
CA SER A 78 31.49 15.89 -41.87
C SER A 78 32.48 15.75 -43.04
N THR A 79 32.76 14.52 -43.45
CA THR A 79 33.59 14.25 -44.63
C THR A 79 32.82 14.36 -45.95
N PHE A 80 31.50 14.57 -45.90
CA PHE A 80 30.65 14.60 -47.08
C PHE A 80 30.93 15.82 -47.96
N ALA A 81 30.95 15.61 -49.27
CA ALA A 81 31.26 16.62 -50.28
C ALA A 81 30.11 17.60 -50.51
N ASP A 82 28.86 17.22 -50.20
CA ASP A 82 27.65 18.01 -50.46
C ASP A 82 27.18 18.87 -49.27
N ARG A 83 28.01 19.04 -48.23
CA ARG A 83 27.65 19.79 -47.01
C ARG A 83 27.35 21.28 -47.20
N ASN A 84 27.95 21.94 -48.21
CA ASN A 84 27.67 23.32 -48.67
C ASN A 84 27.23 24.36 -47.61
N ASN A 85 27.87 24.40 -46.43
CA ASN A 85 27.51 25.28 -45.30
C ASN A 85 26.03 25.17 -44.84
N HIS A 86 25.49 23.96 -44.86
CA HIS A 86 24.11 23.65 -44.48
C HIS A 86 23.83 23.89 -42.98
N TRP A 87 22.63 24.37 -42.64
CA TRP A 87 22.26 24.69 -41.25
C TRP A 87 22.39 23.49 -40.29
N GLY A 88 22.05 22.31 -40.80
CA GLY A 88 22.09 21.05 -40.04
C GLY A 88 23.42 20.30 -40.11
N GLU A 89 24.48 20.91 -40.66
CA GLU A 89 25.79 20.25 -40.83
C GLU A 89 26.32 19.64 -39.53
N ARG A 90 26.16 20.34 -38.40
CA ARG A 90 26.62 19.85 -37.10
C ARG A 90 25.99 18.53 -36.68
N TYR A 91 24.69 18.34 -36.94
CA TYR A 91 23.97 17.12 -36.58
C TYR A 91 24.34 15.97 -37.51
N VAL A 92 24.55 16.26 -38.79
CA VAL A 92 25.02 15.26 -39.76
C VAL A 92 26.45 14.82 -39.45
N ALA A 93 27.34 15.77 -39.12
CA ALA A 93 28.71 15.47 -38.74
C ALA A 93 28.80 14.69 -37.42
N TYR A 94 27.97 15.05 -36.43
CA TYR A 94 27.85 14.27 -35.20
C TYR A 94 27.31 12.87 -35.48
N GLY A 95 26.26 12.74 -36.29
CA GLY A 95 25.70 11.46 -36.70
C GLY A 95 26.71 10.60 -37.47
N GLN A 96 27.57 11.20 -38.30
CA GLN A 96 28.67 10.48 -38.96
C GLN A 96 29.71 9.99 -37.93
N TYR A 97 30.09 10.85 -36.98
CA TYR A 97 31.02 10.49 -35.90
C TYR A 97 30.49 9.35 -35.01
N ARG A 98 29.21 9.39 -34.67
CA ARG A 98 28.52 8.36 -33.87
C ARG A 98 28.13 7.12 -34.67
N GLY A 99 28.39 7.09 -35.98
CA GLY A 99 28.07 5.96 -36.85
C GLY A 99 26.56 5.77 -37.12
N TRP A 100 25.75 6.81 -36.92
CA TRP A 100 24.31 6.78 -37.22
C TRP A 100 24.04 6.72 -38.72
N THR A 101 24.92 7.33 -39.52
CA THR A 101 24.78 7.42 -40.98
C THR A 101 26.12 7.25 -41.69
N ALA A 102 26.10 6.54 -42.82
CA ALA A 102 27.22 6.43 -43.76
C ALA A 102 27.02 7.28 -45.03
N GLY A 103 25.92 8.04 -45.10
CA GLY A 103 25.52 8.78 -46.30
C GLY A 103 24.83 7.90 -47.35
N ILE A 104 24.74 8.41 -48.58
CA ILE A 104 24.06 7.77 -49.72
C ILE A 104 25.05 7.21 -50.77
N GLY A 105 26.34 7.12 -50.41
CA GLY A 105 27.42 6.79 -51.33
C GLY A 105 28.01 8.00 -52.07
N ASN A 106 29.07 7.78 -52.86
CA ASN A 106 29.81 8.82 -53.60
C ASN A 106 30.27 10.01 -52.74
N ASN A 107 30.58 9.76 -51.47
CA ASN A 107 30.94 10.76 -50.46
C ASN A 107 29.87 11.86 -50.28
N ARG A 108 28.58 11.51 -50.35
CA ARG A 108 27.44 12.43 -50.18
C ARG A 108 26.51 11.98 -49.05
N PHE A 109 25.87 12.94 -48.39
CA PHE A 109 24.83 12.68 -47.40
C PHE A 109 23.41 12.82 -47.95
N GLY A 110 23.18 13.79 -48.85
CA GLY A 110 21.85 14.11 -49.39
C GLY A 110 20.97 14.91 -48.43
N TYR A 111 21.45 16.04 -47.92
CA TYR A 111 20.80 16.85 -46.86
C TYR A 111 19.28 17.09 -47.04
N GLU A 112 18.85 17.41 -48.26
CA GLU A 112 17.46 17.74 -48.60
C GLU A 112 16.68 16.56 -49.22
N GLN A 113 17.29 15.38 -49.33
CA GLN A 113 16.55 14.20 -49.76
C GLN A 113 15.57 13.79 -48.67
N PHE A 114 14.41 13.27 -49.08
CA PHE A 114 13.38 12.83 -48.16
C PHE A 114 13.69 11.45 -47.60
N HIS A 115 13.30 11.24 -46.35
CA HIS A 115 13.48 9.99 -45.63
C HIS A 115 12.30 9.05 -45.89
N THR A 116 12.56 7.77 -46.07
CA THR A 116 11.51 6.76 -46.23
C THR A 116 11.01 6.21 -44.89
N VAL A 117 9.83 5.58 -44.90
CA VAL A 117 9.25 4.90 -43.72
C VAL A 117 10.19 3.79 -43.20
N GLN A 118 10.81 3.03 -44.10
CA GLN A 118 11.76 1.97 -43.73
C GLN A 118 13.00 2.55 -43.06
N GLU A 119 13.58 3.61 -43.61
CA GLU A 119 14.75 4.25 -42.99
C GLU A 119 14.41 4.91 -41.64
N ALA A 120 13.20 5.45 -41.46
CA ALA A 120 12.76 5.97 -40.17
C ALA A 120 12.64 4.85 -39.12
N SER A 121 12.15 3.68 -39.53
CA SER A 121 12.01 2.50 -38.68
C SER A 121 13.35 2.04 -38.11
N VAL A 122 14.41 2.05 -38.93
CA VAL A 122 15.79 1.74 -38.49
C VAL A 122 16.20 2.64 -37.32
N PHE A 123 15.88 3.93 -37.39
CA PHE A 123 16.30 4.90 -36.38
C PHE A 123 15.48 4.82 -35.09
N MET A 124 14.17 4.57 -35.16
CA MET A 124 13.35 4.36 -33.96
C MET A 124 13.75 3.08 -33.22
N LEU A 125 14.04 1.99 -33.95
CA LEU A 125 14.54 0.74 -33.36
C LEU A 125 15.89 0.96 -32.67
N LYS A 126 16.81 1.70 -33.28
CA LYS A 126 18.09 2.06 -32.65
C LYS A 126 17.89 2.90 -31.38
N ALA A 127 16.93 3.82 -31.38
CA ALA A 127 16.62 4.61 -30.18
C ALA A 127 16.12 3.72 -29.02
N LEU A 128 15.36 2.67 -29.34
CA LEU A 128 14.91 1.65 -28.38
C LEU A 128 16.00 0.67 -27.94
N GLY A 129 17.22 0.75 -28.47
CA GLY A 129 18.34 -0.12 -28.09
C GLY A 129 18.54 -1.34 -28.98
N TYR A 130 17.66 -1.59 -29.96
CA TYR A 130 17.84 -2.66 -30.92
C TYR A 130 19.04 -2.41 -31.85
N THR A 131 19.77 -3.46 -32.16
CA THR A 131 20.99 -3.44 -32.95
C THR A 131 20.83 -4.19 -34.29
N ALA A 132 21.51 -3.70 -35.32
CA ALA A 132 21.59 -4.36 -36.62
C ALA A 132 23.01 -4.91 -36.86
N PRO A 133 23.19 -6.11 -37.45
CA PRO A 133 22.15 -6.97 -38.02
C PRO A 133 21.51 -7.98 -37.03
N SER A 134 21.86 -7.94 -35.74
CA SER A 134 21.43 -8.93 -34.73
C SER A 134 19.91 -9.01 -34.59
N ASP A 135 19.28 -7.89 -34.26
CA ASP A 135 17.87 -7.86 -33.86
C ASP A 135 16.95 -7.49 -35.04
N PHE A 136 17.53 -6.82 -36.05
CA PHE A 136 16.91 -6.55 -37.34
C PHE A 136 17.96 -6.27 -38.43
N THR A 137 17.55 -6.38 -39.69
CA THR A 137 18.31 -5.96 -40.88
C THR A 137 17.64 -4.76 -41.53
N TRP A 138 18.30 -4.12 -42.51
CA TRP A 138 17.70 -3.01 -43.25
C TRP A 138 16.32 -3.37 -43.82
N THR A 139 16.18 -4.55 -44.45
CA THR A 139 14.91 -5.02 -45.05
C THR A 139 13.84 -5.39 -44.02
N THR A 140 14.21 -5.79 -42.80
CA THR A 140 13.26 -6.21 -41.76
C THR A 140 12.94 -5.12 -40.73
N ALA A 141 13.52 -3.92 -40.90
CA ALA A 141 13.35 -2.83 -39.94
C ALA A 141 11.88 -2.40 -39.81
N TYR A 142 11.15 -2.27 -40.92
CA TYR A 142 9.75 -1.85 -40.88
C TYR A 142 8.85 -2.89 -40.21
N SER A 143 9.04 -4.19 -40.51
CA SER A 143 8.25 -5.27 -39.90
C SER A 143 8.52 -5.42 -38.40
N LYS A 144 9.78 -5.30 -37.95
CA LYS A 144 10.13 -5.29 -36.53
C LYS A 144 9.55 -4.07 -35.80
N ALA A 145 9.64 -2.88 -36.37
CA ALA A 145 9.01 -1.69 -35.78
C ALA A 145 7.49 -1.83 -35.68
N LYS A 146 6.85 -2.48 -36.65
CA LYS A 146 5.42 -2.78 -36.61
C LYS A 146 5.05 -3.81 -35.54
N SER A 147 5.87 -4.85 -35.31
CA SER A 147 5.62 -5.84 -34.26
C SER A 147 5.70 -5.25 -32.84
N LEU A 148 6.40 -4.13 -32.68
CA LEU A 148 6.46 -3.36 -31.43
C LEU A 148 5.33 -2.32 -31.31
N GLY A 149 4.38 -2.28 -32.25
CA GLY A 149 3.23 -1.36 -32.21
C GLY A 149 3.53 0.07 -32.67
N LEU A 150 4.77 0.38 -33.12
CA LEU A 150 5.19 1.76 -33.45
C LEU A 150 4.39 2.41 -34.59
N PHE A 151 3.77 1.60 -35.46
CA PHE A 151 2.98 2.04 -36.61
C PHE A 151 1.48 1.72 -36.49
N GLU A 152 1.01 1.30 -35.32
CA GLU A 152 -0.41 1.01 -35.12
C GLU A 152 -1.28 2.24 -35.39
N GLY A 153 -2.38 2.06 -36.12
CA GLY A 153 -3.24 3.16 -36.58
C GLY A 153 -2.71 3.94 -37.79
N LEU A 154 -1.57 3.55 -38.35
CA LEU A 154 -0.99 4.13 -39.58
C LEU A 154 -0.98 3.11 -40.72
N ASN A 155 -1.39 3.53 -41.92
CA ASN A 155 -1.33 2.69 -43.12
C ASN A 155 -0.31 3.26 -44.10
N LEU A 156 0.96 2.85 -43.94
CA LEU A 156 2.10 3.39 -44.70
C LEU A 156 2.81 2.28 -45.48
N SER A 157 3.36 2.64 -46.64
CA SER A 157 4.24 1.78 -47.44
C SER A 157 5.70 2.05 -47.08
N GLU A 158 6.49 1.00 -46.93
CA GLU A 158 7.89 1.06 -46.47
C GLU A 158 8.80 1.91 -47.37
N THR A 159 8.53 1.93 -48.68
CA THR A 159 9.31 2.67 -49.69
C THR A 159 8.86 4.11 -49.88
N SER A 160 7.77 4.54 -49.24
CA SER A 160 7.26 5.90 -49.37
C SER A 160 8.01 6.88 -48.49
N ASN A 161 8.13 8.12 -48.94
CA ASN A 161 8.63 9.22 -48.11
C ASN A 161 7.70 9.42 -46.92
N ILE A 162 8.27 9.59 -45.72
CA ILE A 162 7.49 9.79 -44.50
C ILE A 162 7.15 11.27 -44.32
N LEU A 163 5.86 11.55 -44.08
CA LEU A 163 5.40 12.86 -43.64
C LEU A 163 5.79 13.10 -42.18
N ARG A 164 6.10 14.35 -41.84
CA ARG A 164 6.49 14.76 -40.48
C ARG A 164 5.46 14.36 -39.43
N GLY A 165 4.17 14.59 -39.69
CA GLY A 165 3.09 14.22 -38.76
C GLY A 165 3.00 12.71 -38.52
N ASN A 166 3.27 11.89 -39.54
CA ASN A 166 3.31 10.43 -39.38
C ASN A 166 4.53 10.00 -38.55
N LEU A 167 5.71 10.61 -38.77
CA LEU A 167 6.86 10.34 -37.92
C LEU A 167 6.61 10.78 -36.47
N PHE A 168 5.94 11.91 -36.23
CA PHE A 168 5.62 12.36 -34.87
C PHE A 168 4.73 11.36 -34.12
N LYS A 169 3.74 10.77 -34.79
CA LYS A 169 2.95 9.68 -34.21
C LYS A 169 3.80 8.45 -33.87
N VAL A 170 4.73 8.09 -34.74
CA VAL A 170 5.68 6.98 -34.51
C VAL A 170 6.62 7.31 -33.35
N MET A 171 7.16 8.53 -33.28
CA MET A 171 8.01 9.00 -32.18
C MET A 171 7.29 8.91 -30.84
N LEU A 172 6.06 9.43 -30.76
CA LEU A 172 5.25 9.37 -29.54
C LEU A 172 5.07 7.93 -29.07
N LYS A 173 4.66 7.02 -29.97
CA LYS A 173 4.58 5.58 -29.66
C LYS A 173 5.92 4.98 -29.23
N THR A 174 7.02 5.42 -29.83
CA THR A 174 8.37 4.98 -29.48
C THR A 174 8.73 5.40 -28.05
N LEU A 175 8.32 6.59 -27.60
CA LEU A 175 8.54 7.03 -26.21
C LEU A 175 7.83 6.14 -25.19
N TYR A 176 6.61 5.69 -25.48
CA TYR A 176 5.84 4.77 -24.61
C TYR A 176 6.23 3.29 -24.76
N THR A 177 7.20 2.96 -25.63
CA THR A 177 7.64 1.59 -25.84
C THR A 177 8.81 1.26 -24.91
N LYS A 178 8.77 0.09 -24.25
CA LYS A 178 9.89 -0.43 -23.47
C LYS A 178 11.14 -0.59 -24.33
N MET A 179 12.28 -0.20 -23.77
CA MET A 179 13.56 -0.40 -24.45
C MET A 179 13.97 -1.87 -24.43
N GLU A 180 14.77 -2.29 -25.41
CA GLU A 180 15.22 -3.68 -25.50
C GLU A 180 16.02 -4.08 -24.25
N ASP A 181 15.64 -5.20 -23.65
CA ASP A 181 16.19 -5.75 -22.40
C ASP A 181 16.14 -4.80 -21.20
N GLN A 182 15.24 -3.81 -21.19
CA GLN A 182 15.05 -2.90 -20.06
C GLN A 182 13.60 -2.89 -19.58
N ASN A 183 13.42 -2.63 -18.28
CA ASN A 183 12.09 -2.52 -17.66
C ASN A 183 11.49 -1.10 -17.74
N PHE A 184 12.18 -0.15 -18.38
CA PHE A 184 11.73 1.21 -18.60
C PHE A 184 11.52 1.54 -20.09
N THR A 185 10.66 2.51 -20.37
CA THR A 185 10.36 3.06 -21.69
C THR A 185 11.41 4.07 -22.15
N LEU A 186 11.44 4.34 -23.46
CA LEU A 186 12.35 5.37 -23.98
C LEU A 186 12.04 6.77 -23.40
N GLY A 187 10.76 7.08 -23.16
CA GLY A 187 10.36 8.36 -22.58
C GLY A 187 10.84 8.54 -21.14
N GLU A 188 10.81 7.48 -20.33
CA GLU A 188 11.39 7.49 -18.97
C GLU A 188 12.91 7.70 -19.03
N LYS A 189 13.62 7.00 -19.93
CA LYS A 189 15.07 7.20 -20.14
C LYS A 189 15.43 8.64 -20.50
N LEU A 190 14.61 9.27 -21.34
CA LEU A 190 14.80 10.65 -21.78
C LEU A 190 14.26 11.67 -20.76
N ASN A 191 13.66 11.22 -19.65
CA ASN A 191 13.04 12.05 -18.63
C ASN A 191 11.96 12.99 -19.21
N VAL A 192 11.19 12.48 -20.18
CA VAL A 192 10.04 13.16 -20.81
C VAL A 192 8.71 12.46 -20.55
N LEU A 193 8.74 11.26 -19.97
CA LEU A 193 7.61 10.57 -19.37
C LEU A 193 7.96 10.25 -17.92
N GLU A 194 6.99 10.43 -17.02
CA GLU A 194 7.11 9.94 -15.65
C GLU A 194 6.92 8.41 -15.64
N PRO A 195 7.62 7.68 -14.75
CA PRO A 195 7.36 6.27 -14.57
C PRO A 195 5.89 6.03 -14.22
N GLU A 196 5.27 5.03 -14.83
CA GLU A 196 3.94 4.60 -14.41
C GLU A 196 4.06 3.99 -13.01
N GLU A 197 3.78 4.78 -11.97
CA GLU A 197 3.67 4.25 -10.62
C GLU A 197 2.41 3.41 -10.51
N LEU A 198 2.57 2.09 -10.55
CA LEU A 198 1.47 1.18 -10.23
C LEU A 198 1.00 1.45 -8.80
N PRO A 199 -0.31 1.55 -8.53
CA PRO A 199 -0.79 1.65 -7.17
C PRO A 199 -0.42 0.38 -6.38
N PHE A 200 -0.15 0.51 -5.08
CA PHE A 200 0.14 -0.65 -4.22
C PHE A 200 -1.16 -1.38 -3.90
N GLU A 201 -1.43 -2.47 -4.63
CA GLU A 201 -2.69 -3.19 -4.65
C GLU A 201 -2.46 -4.70 -4.64
N VAL A 202 -3.53 -5.46 -4.34
CA VAL A 202 -3.53 -6.92 -4.46
C VAL A 202 -3.71 -7.29 -5.93
N LYS A 203 -2.74 -8.01 -6.47
CA LYS A 203 -2.77 -8.56 -7.82
C LYS A 203 -3.56 -9.87 -7.88
N SER A 204 -3.37 -10.76 -6.91
CA SER A 204 -4.08 -12.04 -6.84
C SER A 204 -4.06 -12.65 -5.44
N ILE A 205 -5.07 -13.47 -5.13
CA ILE A 205 -5.16 -14.28 -3.91
C ILE A 205 -5.42 -15.72 -4.33
N THR A 206 -4.58 -16.64 -3.87
CA THR A 206 -4.67 -18.07 -4.19
C THR A 206 -4.59 -18.91 -2.91
N ALA A 207 -5.48 -19.89 -2.78
CA ALA A 207 -5.49 -20.85 -1.68
C ALA A 207 -5.53 -22.26 -2.29
N THR A 208 -4.36 -22.71 -2.75
CA THR A 208 -4.18 -24.02 -3.42
C THR A 208 -4.04 -25.17 -2.43
N ASN A 209 -4.00 -24.88 -1.12
CA ASN A 209 -4.11 -25.86 -0.06
C ASN A 209 -5.01 -25.33 1.07
N LEU A 210 -5.40 -26.18 2.01
CA LEU A 210 -6.33 -25.80 3.09
C LEU A 210 -5.69 -25.11 4.30
N LYS A 211 -4.38 -24.85 4.30
CA LYS A 211 -3.67 -24.26 5.45
C LYS A 211 -2.91 -22.98 5.17
N GLU A 212 -2.74 -22.62 3.91
CA GLU A 212 -2.03 -21.42 3.50
C GLU A 212 -2.79 -20.65 2.42
N ILE A 213 -2.51 -19.34 2.35
CA ILE A 213 -3.02 -18.45 1.32
C ILE A 213 -1.85 -17.64 0.80
N GLU A 214 -1.68 -17.56 -0.51
CA GLU A 214 -0.68 -16.70 -1.16
C GLU A 214 -1.36 -15.45 -1.73
N ILE A 215 -0.81 -14.29 -1.40
CA ILE A 215 -1.29 -12.98 -1.82
C ILE A 215 -0.17 -12.30 -2.58
N VAL A 216 -0.39 -12.03 -3.86
CA VAL A 216 0.58 -11.33 -4.71
C VAL A 216 0.19 -9.86 -4.78
N PHE A 217 1.13 -8.97 -4.52
CA PHE A 217 0.96 -7.53 -4.63
C PHE A 217 1.56 -6.96 -5.94
N THR A 218 1.12 -5.78 -6.33
CA THR A 218 1.64 -5.05 -7.51
C THR A 218 3.02 -4.43 -7.29
N LYS A 219 3.43 -4.24 -6.03
CA LYS A 219 4.73 -3.70 -5.59
C LYS A 219 5.33 -4.58 -4.48
N PRO A 220 6.66 -4.55 -4.28
CA PRO A 220 7.31 -5.19 -3.14
C PRO A 220 6.76 -4.66 -1.81
N VAL A 221 6.51 -5.55 -0.85
CA VAL A 221 5.92 -5.24 0.46
C VAL A 221 7.03 -4.91 1.46
N ASP A 222 6.86 -3.83 2.24
CA ASP A 222 7.73 -3.54 3.36
C ASP A 222 7.39 -4.46 4.54
N GLU A 223 8.20 -5.51 4.70
CA GLU A 223 8.11 -6.50 5.76
C GLU A 223 8.05 -5.89 7.16
N SER A 224 8.69 -4.73 7.40
CA SER A 224 8.71 -4.11 8.72
C SER A 224 7.36 -3.55 9.15
N THR A 225 6.48 -3.27 8.18
CA THR A 225 5.12 -2.74 8.43
C THR A 225 4.07 -3.83 8.60
N MET A 226 4.42 -5.07 8.23
CA MET A 226 3.53 -6.21 8.13
C MET A 226 3.30 -6.87 9.48
N SER A 227 2.03 -7.04 9.86
CA SER A 227 1.59 -7.70 11.09
C SER A 227 0.53 -8.76 10.79
N SER A 228 0.36 -9.72 11.70
CA SER A 228 -0.73 -10.70 11.63
C SER A 228 -2.12 -10.04 11.66
N SER A 229 -2.25 -8.86 12.30
CA SER A 229 -3.51 -8.10 12.35
C SER A 229 -3.91 -7.46 11.02
N ASP A 230 -2.97 -7.32 10.09
CA ASP A 230 -3.21 -6.72 8.78
C ASP A 230 -4.04 -7.62 7.85
N PHE A 231 -4.20 -8.90 8.22
CA PHE A 231 -4.90 -9.93 7.45
C PHE A 231 -5.99 -10.59 8.30
N VAL A 232 -7.25 -10.24 8.04
CA VAL A 232 -8.40 -10.73 8.82
C VAL A 232 -9.21 -11.75 8.03
N ILE A 233 -9.32 -12.96 8.59
CA ILE A 233 -10.14 -14.07 8.07
C ILE A 233 -11.02 -14.58 9.22
N SER A 234 -12.30 -14.83 8.96
CA SER A 234 -13.25 -15.20 10.03
C SER A 234 -12.79 -16.43 10.83
N ASN A 235 -12.74 -16.25 12.16
CA ASN A 235 -12.38 -17.27 13.16
C ASN A 235 -10.99 -17.89 12.99
N ARG A 236 -10.03 -17.15 12.42
CA ARG A 236 -8.66 -17.61 12.19
C ARG A 236 -7.65 -16.53 12.53
N THR A 237 -6.62 -16.90 13.28
CA THR A 237 -5.36 -16.15 13.27
C THR A 237 -4.50 -16.63 12.10
N VAL A 238 -3.66 -15.73 11.60
CA VAL A 238 -2.72 -15.99 10.51
C VAL A 238 -1.31 -15.63 10.94
N THR A 239 -0.33 -16.29 10.33
CA THR A 239 1.09 -15.93 10.44
C THR A 239 1.58 -15.56 9.04
N PRO A 240 1.84 -14.27 8.76
CA PRO A 240 2.32 -13.84 7.46
C PRO A 240 3.84 -14.06 7.31
N GLU A 241 4.25 -14.49 6.12
CA GLU A 241 5.65 -14.64 5.70
C GLU A 241 5.83 -13.95 4.34
N LEU A 242 6.82 -13.07 4.22
CA LEU A 242 7.19 -12.47 2.94
C LEU A 242 8.08 -13.45 2.17
N ILE A 243 7.62 -13.85 0.98
CA ILE A 243 8.39 -14.73 0.10
C ILE A 243 9.56 -13.95 -0.53
N SER A 244 10.63 -14.66 -0.89
CA SER A 244 11.89 -14.08 -1.40
C SER A 244 11.76 -13.23 -2.67
N ASP A 245 10.60 -13.26 -3.35
CA ASP A 245 10.31 -12.37 -4.50
C ASP A 245 9.97 -10.94 -4.07
N GLY A 246 9.80 -10.71 -2.76
CA GLY A 246 9.49 -9.44 -2.14
C GLY A 246 8.05 -8.95 -2.36
N SER A 247 7.25 -9.61 -3.19
CA SER A 247 5.90 -9.15 -3.58
C SER A 247 4.80 -10.15 -3.25
N THR A 248 5.14 -11.35 -2.80
CA THR A 248 4.20 -12.39 -2.41
C THR A 248 4.24 -12.60 -0.91
N VAL A 249 3.08 -12.48 -0.25
CA VAL A 249 2.91 -12.82 1.16
C VAL A 249 2.19 -14.16 1.26
N ARG A 250 2.77 -15.12 1.97
CA ARG A 250 2.14 -16.39 2.34
C ARG A 250 1.59 -16.27 3.75
N LEU A 251 0.30 -16.55 3.93
CA LEU A 251 -0.36 -16.60 5.22
C LEU A 251 -0.52 -18.05 5.65
N THR A 252 0.07 -18.43 6.78
CA THR A 252 -0.18 -19.73 7.41
C THR A 252 -1.34 -19.60 8.40
N LEU A 253 -2.34 -20.48 8.32
CA LEU A 253 -3.57 -20.38 9.10
C LEU A 253 -3.53 -21.25 10.37
N SER A 254 -3.99 -20.72 11.50
CA SER A 254 -4.16 -21.49 12.76
C SER A 254 -5.10 -22.68 12.63
N SER A 255 -6.17 -22.56 11.85
CA SER A 255 -7.11 -23.64 11.55
C SER A 255 -7.37 -23.78 10.04
N ALA A 256 -7.54 -25.02 9.60
CA ALA A 256 -7.70 -25.33 8.19
C ALA A 256 -8.99 -24.73 7.60
N LEU A 257 -8.93 -24.42 6.32
CA LEU A 257 -10.09 -24.10 5.50
C LEU A 257 -10.84 -25.38 5.13
N SER A 258 -12.08 -25.23 4.67
CA SER A 258 -12.84 -26.31 4.03
C SER A 258 -12.63 -26.23 2.53
N ASN A 259 -12.44 -27.36 1.88
CA ASN A 259 -12.24 -27.39 0.42
C ASN A 259 -13.50 -26.91 -0.32
N ASP A 260 -13.33 -26.47 -1.57
CA ASP A 260 -14.40 -25.99 -2.46
C ASP A 260 -15.28 -24.87 -1.84
N THR A 261 -14.75 -24.11 -0.88
CA THR A 261 -15.50 -23.11 -0.11
C THR A 261 -14.97 -21.70 -0.35
N SER A 262 -15.88 -20.73 -0.48
CA SER A 262 -15.53 -19.32 -0.61
C SER A 262 -15.36 -18.65 0.75
N TYR A 263 -14.27 -17.89 0.89
CA TYR A 263 -13.93 -17.11 2.08
C TYR A 263 -13.74 -15.65 1.72
N LYS A 264 -13.72 -14.79 2.74
CA LYS A 264 -13.34 -13.39 2.64
C LYS A 264 -12.10 -13.14 3.46
N ILE A 265 -11.20 -12.33 2.91
CA ILE A 265 -10.05 -11.77 3.62
C ILE A 265 -10.12 -10.24 3.55
N THR A 266 -9.90 -9.59 4.69
CA THR A 266 -9.67 -8.15 4.75
C THR A 266 -8.17 -7.90 4.93
N ILE A 267 -7.61 -7.08 4.06
CA ILE A 267 -6.18 -6.71 4.05
C ILE A 267 -6.09 -5.21 4.31
N SER A 268 -5.22 -4.77 5.22
CA SER A 268 -5.04 -3.36 5.58
C SER A 268 -3.65 -3.08 6.15
N GLY A 269 -3.26 -1.81 6.28
CA GLY A 269 -2.14 -1.42 7.14
C GLY A 269 -0.74 -1.77 6.61
N LEU A 270 -0.62 -2.23 5.36
CA LEU A 270 0.65 -2.53 4.69
C LEU A 270 1.22 -1.28 4.00
N ARG A 271 2.54 -1.28 3.79
CA ARG A 271 3.24 -0.36 2.88
C ARG A 271 4.11 -1.15 1.91
N SER A 272 4.41 -0.57 0.75
CA SER A 272 5.44 -1.10 -0.13
C SER A 272 6.82 -0.58 0.26
N GLU A 273 7.90 -1.21 -0.24
CA GLU A 273 9.28 -0.78 0.04
C GLU A 273 9.58 0.67 -0.41
N ASP A 274 8.84 1.19 -1.38
CA ASP A 274 8.90 2.60 -1.82
C ASP A 274 8.03 3.55 -0.97
N ASN A 275 7.49 3.06 0.15
CA ASN A 275 6.64 3.76 1.10
C ASN A 275 5.23 4.11 0.57
N SER A 276 4.76 3.50 -0.52
CA SER A 276 3.38 3.66 -0.97
C SER A 276 2.40 3.00 0.02
N PRO A 277 1.32 3.69 0.44
CA PRO A 277 0.36 3.13 1.38
C PRO A 277 -0.59 2.14 0.71
N PHE A 278 -0.93 1.05 1.41
CA PHE A 278 -1.97 0.11 0.97
C PHE A 278 -3.35 0.55 1.44
N SER A 279 -4.32 0.60 0.53
CA SER A 279 -5.72 0.89 0.88
C SER A 279 -6.43 -0.36 1.39
N LYS A 280 -7.09 -0.25 2.56
CA LYS A 280 -7.86 -1.36 3.14
C LYS A 280 -8.87 -1.91 2.12
N ILE A 281 -8.81 -3.22 1.89
CA ILE A 281 -9.69 -3.92 0.95
C ILE A 281 -10.23 -5.21 1.55
N THR A 282 -11.43 -5.61 1.16
CA THR A 282 -11.97 -6.94 1.45
C THR A 282 -12.22 -7.66 0.14
N MET A 283 -11.62 -8.83 -0.03
CA MET A 283 -11.72 -9.63 -1.25
C MET A 283 -12.26 -11.02 -0.91
N SER A 284 -12.96 -11.62 -1.88
CA SER A 284 -13.36 -13.02 -1.79
C SER A 284 -12.36 -13.89 -2.53
N PHE A 285 -12.04 -15.05 -1.97
CA PHE A 285 -11.26 -16.09 -2.63
C PHE A 285 -11.92 -17.44 -2.39
N LYS A 286 -11.58 -18.45 -3.20
CA LYS A 286 -12.10 -19.80 -3.08
C LYS A 286 -10.93 -20.75 -2.89
N THR A 287 -11.10 -21.73 -2.00
CA THR A 287 -10.15 -22.82 -1.84
C THR A 287 -10.35 -23.88 -2.91
N ASP A 288 -9.24 -24.40 -3.43
CA ASP A 288 -9.23 -25.49 -4.39
C ASP A 288 -8.00 -26.35 -4.10
N ASP A 289 -8.18 -27.35 -3.26
CA ASP A 289 -7.13 -28.29 -2.85
C ASP A 289 -7.46 -29.66 -3.43
N ASP A 290 -6.89 -29.95 -4.61
CA ASP A 290 -7.00 -31.22 -5.32
C ASP A 290 -5.63 -31.89 -5.55
N ASP A 291 -4.57 -31.23 -5.11
CA ASP A 291 -3.19 -31.70 -5.29
C ASP A 291 -2.77 -32.62 -4.14
N GLN A 292 -1.77 -33.46 -4.40
CA GLN A 292 -1.14 -34.26 -3.35
C GLN A 292 0.07 -33.51 -2.80
N PRO A 293 0.46 -33.73 -1.54
CA PRO A 293 1.67 -33.14 -0.98
C PRO A 293 2.87 -33.79 -1.65
N ASP A 294 3.52 -33.05 -2.54
CA ASP A 294 4.74 -33.45 -3.21
C ASP A 294 5.94 -33.19 -2.31
N ILE A 295 6.97 -34.04 -2.44
CA ILE A 295 8.23 -33.85 -1.71
C ILE A 295 9.17 -33.04 -2.60
N GLU A 296 9.37 -31.78 -2.22
CA GLU A 296 10.27 -30.86 -2.89
C GLU A 296 11.73 -31.18 -2.58
N SER A 297 12.03 -31.56 -1.34
CA SER A 297 13.39 -31.87 -0.93
C SER A 297 13.47 -32.89 0.21
N VAL A 298 14.56 -33.66 0.22
CA VAL A 298 14.95 -34.53 1.34
C VAL A 298 16.42 -34.28 1.65
N ARG A 299 16.72 -33.82 2.86
CA ARG A 299 18.08 -33.48 3.29
C ARG A 299 18.43 -34.20 4.58
N LEU A 300 19.66 -34.72 4.66
CA LEU A 300 20.21 -35.19 5.94
C LEU A 300 20.63 -33.96 6.75
N LEU A 301 20.00 -33.77 7.91
CA LEU A 301 20.43 -32.75 8.87
C LEU A 301 21.64 -33.28 9.63
N GLY A 302 21.56 -34.51 10.13
CA GLY A 302 22.65 -35.19 10.82
C GLY A 302 22.58 -36.70 10.63
N PRO A 303 23.30 -37.49 11.44
CA PRO A 303 23.28 -38.94 11.34
C PRO A 303 21.90 -39.54 11.60
N GLN A 304 21.03 -38.97 12.43
CA GLN A 304 19.68 -39.52 12.68
C GLN A 304 18.55 -38.65 12.16
N PHE A 305 18.81 -37.43 11.71
CA PHE A 305 17.76 -36.47 11.37
C PHE A 305 17.65 -36.24 9.87
N VAL A 306 16.44 -36.38 9.35
CA VAL A 306 16.10 -36.17 7.94
C VAL A 306 15.05 -35.07 7.84
N GLU A 307 15.39 -33.98 7.14
CA GLU A 307 14.45 -32.91 6.79
C GLU A 307 13.72 -33.30 5.50
N LEU A 308 12.40 -33.18 5.53
CA LEU A 308 11.50 -33.36 4.41
C LEU A 308 10.81 -32.03 4.15
N THR A 309 10.95 -31.48 2.94
CA THR A 309 10.20 -30.30 2.51
C THR A 309 9.09 -30.74 1.57
N PHE A 310 7.86 -30.37 1.89
CA PHE A 310 6.66 -30.66 1.10
C PHE A 310 6.14 -29.41 0.39
N SER A 311 5.40 -29.62 -0.70
CA SER A 311 4.73 -28.57 -1.48
C SER A 311 3.56 -27.89 -0.75
N GLU A 312 3.21 -28.37 0.44
CA GLU A 312 2.14 -27.85 1.28
C GLU A 312 2.26 -28.37 2.74
N PRO A 313 1.51 -27.79 3.71
CA PRO A 313 1.55 -28.23 5.09
C PRO A 313 0.99 -29.63 5.34
N ILE A 314 1.69 -30.42 6.16
CA ILE A 314 1.30 -31.80 6.47
C ILE A 314 0.44 -31.86 7.74
N LYS A 315 -0.74 -32.50 7.63
CA LYS A 315 -1.65 -32.77 8.76
C LYS A 315 -1.32 -34.07 9.49
N THR A 316 -1.06 -35.14 8.74
CA THR A 316 -0.81 -36.48 9.31
C THR A 316 0.54 -36.98 8.83
N VAL A 317 1.45 -37.26 9.76
CA VAL A 317 2.76 -37.83 9.44
C VAL A 317 2.61 -39.22 8.83
N GLY A 318 3.46 -39.50 7.85
CA GLY A 318 3.52 -40.78 7.18
C GLY A 318 4.61 -41.68 7.76
N THR A 319 5.30 -42.39 6.86
CA THR A 319 6.40 -43.28 7.20
C THR A 319 7.67 -42.87 6.47
N VAL A 320 8.79 -42.87 7.18
CA VAL A 320 10.14 -42.81 6.60
C VAL A 320 10.84 -44.11 6.92
N GLN A 321 11.15 -44.89 5.89
CA GLN A 321 11.85 -46.17 6.00
C GLN A 321 13.15 -46.13 5.22
N VAL A 322 14.21 -46.64 5.82
CA VAL A 322 15.56 -46.54 5.26
C VAL A 322 16.11 -47.94 4.99
N TYR A 323 16.59 -48.15 3.77
CA TYR A 323 17.11 -49.42 3.29
C TYR A 323 18.55 -49.24 2.82
N PRO A 324 19.49 -50.14 3.12
CA PRO A 324 20.82 -50.08 2.52
C PRO A 324 20.66 -50.18 1.00
N SER A 325 21.34 -49.34 0.20
CA SER A 325 21.14 -49.39 -1.26
C SER A 325 21.57 -50.73 -1.90
N SER A 326 22.30 -51.57 -1.16
CA SER A 326 22.71 -52.92 -1.55
C SER A 326 21.75 -54.04 -1.11
N SER A 327 20.70 -53.74 -0.33
CA SER A 327 19.82 -54.74 0.29
C SER A 327 18.38 -54.24 0.41
N SER A 328 17.40 -55.14 0.24
CA SER A 328 15.98 -54.83 0.45
C SER A 328 15.54 -54.98 1.91
N ALA A 329 16.45 -55.35 2.83
CA ALA A 329 16.13 -55.44 4.25
C ALA A 329 16.03 -54.05 4.88
N LEU A 330 14.97 -53.80 5.65
CA LEU A 330 14.79 -52.55 6.41
C LEU A 330 15.97 -52.37 7.37
N TYR A 331 16.65 -51.23 7.30
CA TYR A 331 17.76 -50.89 8.19
C TYR A 331 17.28 -50.12 9.42
N THR A 332 16.46 -49.09 9.19
CA THR A 332 15.86 -48.26 10.24
C THR A 332 14.59 -47.60 9.73
N SER A 333 13.80 -47.04 10.64
CA SER A 333 12.65 -46.20 10.34
C SER A 333 12.63 -44.98 11.26
N ALA A 334 11.87 -43.96 10.87
CA ALA A 334 11.58 -42.86 11.78
C ALA A 334 10.95 -43.37 13.08
N ALA A 335 11.47 -42.90 14.20
CA ALA A 335 10.98 -43.12 15.56
C ALA A 335 10.00 -42.02 15.98
N SER A 336 10.27 -40.80 15.55
CA SER A 336 9.51 -39.59 15.87
C SER A 336 9.49 -38.65 14.66
N PHE A 337 8.59 -37.67 14.71
CA PHE A 337 8.47 -36.60 13.71
C PHE A 337 8.19 -35.28 14.41
N GLU A 338 8.78 -34.21 13.89
CA GLU A 338 8.54 -32.82 14.30
C GLU A 338 8.11 -31.97 13.10
N GLY A 339 7.50 -30.81 13.37
CA GLY A 339 7.07 -29.86 12.33
C GLY A 339 5.68 -30.11 11.74
N THR A 340 4.84 -30.94 12.38
CA THR A 340 3.46 -31.19 11.93
C THR A 340 2.66 -29.89 11.81
N GLY A 341 1.91 -29.73 10.73
CA GLY A 341 1.19 -28.51 10.42
C GLY A 341 1.99 -27.50 9.62
N SER A 342 3.24 -27.81 9.25
CA SER A 342 4.09 -27.02 8.36
C SER A 342 4.48 -27.81 7.10
N ARG A 343 5.10 -27.12 6.13
CA ARG A 343 5.72 -27.71 4.94
C ARG A 343 6.99 -28.51 5.26
N VAL A 344 7.58 -28.33 6.44
CA VAL A 344 8.86 -28.95 6.80
C VAL A 344 8.62 -29.97 7.91
N ILE A 345 8.96 -31.23 7.64
CA ILE A 345 8.92 -32.31 8.63
C ILE A 345 10.33 -32.80 8.90
N ILE A 346 10.70 -32.83 10.18
CA ILE A 346 11.95 -33.46 10.62
C ILE A 346 11.62 -34.86 11.10
N ALA A 347 12.26 -35.86 10.51
CA ALA A 347 12.13 -37.26 10.89
C ALA A 347 13.39 -37.73 11.63
N GLU A 348 13.23 -38.17 12.88
CA GLU A 348 14.31 -38.78 13.66
C GLU A 348 14.33 -40.29 13.43
N LEU A 349 15.43 -40.84 12.95
CA LEU A 349 15.61 -42.26 12.71
C LEU A 349 15.93 -43.00 14.00
N SER A 350 15.32 -44.18 14.20
CA SER A 350 15.57 -45.07 15.35
C SER A 350 17.04 -45.55 15.47
N LYS A 351 17.83 -45.35 14.41
CA LYS A 351 19.23 -45.78 14.31
C LYS A 351 19.94 -44.98 13.22
N ALA A 352 21.10 -44.42 13.52
CA ALA A 352 21.95 -43.71 12.56
C ALA A 352 22.41 -44.61 11.40
N PRO A 353 22.34 -44.16 10.13
CA PRO A 353 23.03 -44.77 9.00
C PRO A 353 24.56 -44.71 9.17
N ALA A 354 25.26 -45.70 8.61
CA ALA A 354 26.71 -45.74 8.66
C ALA A 354 27.34 -44.70 7.71
N GLU A 355 28.49 -44.14 8.11
CA GLU A 355 29.26 -43.20 7.31
C GLU A 355 29.68 -43.79 5.96
N ASN A 356 29.72 -42.93 4.93
CA ASN A 356 30.10 -43.25 3.57
C ASN A 356 29.28 -44.39 2.93
N THR A 357 28.11 -44.69 3.49
CA THR A 357 27.20 -45.73 3.01
C THR A 357 25.96 -45.10 2.39
N SER A 358 25.58 -45.56 1.20
CA SER A 358 24.35 -45.12 0.54
C SER A 358 23.13 -45.90 1.05
N TYR A 359 22.07 -45.16 1.34
CA TYR A 359 20.78 -45.68 1.73
C TYR A 359 19.68 -45.11 0.84
N THR A 360 18.63 -45.90 0.62
CA THR A 360 17.40 -45.46 -0.02
C THR A 360 16.38 -45.16 1.06
N TYR A 361 15.95 -43.90 1.12
CA TYR A 361 14.90 -43.39 1.98
C TYR A 361 13.59 -43.47 1.23
N LYS A 362 12.62 -44.17 1.80
CA LYS A 362 11.27 -44.30 1.24
C LYS A 362 10.32 -43.50 2.12
N VAL A 363 9.77 -42.43 1.56
CA VAL A 363 8.86 -41.49 2.23
C VAL A 363 7.47 -41.69 1.65
N ARG A 364 6.50 -42.03 2.51
CA ARG A 364 5.16 -42.47 2.08
C ARG A 364 4.08 -42.05 3.05
N THR A 365 2.84 -41.95 2.57
CA THR A 365 1.61 -41.84 3.38
C THR A 365 1.49 -40.58 4.25
N PHE A 366 2.30 -39.55 4.00
CA PHE A 366 2.11 -38.23 4.57
C PHE A 366 0.86 -37.62 3.97
N LYS A 367 -0.01 -37.06 4.81
CA LYS A 367 -1.29 -36.48 4.39
C LYS A 367 -1.35 -35.00 4.67
N ASP A 368 -1.80 -34.26 3.66
CA ASP A 368 -2.20 -32.87 3.75
C ASP A 368 -3.53 -32.69 4.52
N TYR A 369 -4.08 -31.49 4.46
CA TYR A 369 -5.31 -31.12 5.13
C TYR A 369 -6.60 -31.48 4.38
N ALA A 370 -6.56 -31.66 3.05
CA ALA A 370 -7.64 -32.22 2.23
C ALA A 370 -7.74 -33.77 2.38
N GLY A 371 -6.70 -34.41 2.92
CA GLY A 371 -6.63 -35.83 3.20
C GLY A 371 -6.01 -36.66 2.09
N TYR A 372 -5.41 -36.04 1.07
CA TYR A 372 -4.64 -36.77 0.07
C TYR A 372 -3.34 -37.29 0.70
N SER A 373 -2.65 -38.17 -0.01
CA SER A 373 -1.41 -38.77 0.49
C SER A 373 -0.33 -38.58 -0.55
N ASN A 374 0.88 -38.25 -0.10
CA ASN A 374 2.01 -38.14 -0.99
C ASN A 374 2.23 -39.46 -1.76
N THR A 375 2.57 -39.33 -3.05
CA THR A 375 3.06 -40.46 -3.82
C THR A 375 4.39 -40.95 -3.23
N SER A 376 4.63 -42.27 -3.25
CA SER A 376 5.87 -42.85 -2.70
C SER A 376 7.10 -42.19 -3.32
N TYR A 377 7.92 -41.56 -2.48
CA TYR A 377 9.15 -40.93 -2.89
C TYR A 377 10.34 -41.73 -2.37
N ASP A 378 11.15 -42.23 -3.30
CA ASP A 378 12.34 -43.01 -3.01
C ASP A 378 13.58 -42.18 -3.39
N VAL A 379 14.38 -41.78 -2.41
CA VAL A 379 15.61 -40.99 -2.64
C VAL A 379 16.83 -41.72 -2.11
N LYS A 380 17.89 -41.77 -2.92
CA LYS A 380 19.17 -42.35 -2.52
C LYS A 380 20.06 -41.25 -1.95
N LEU A 381 20.35 -41.33 -0.66
CA LEU A 381 21.25 -40.42 0.04
C LEU A 381 22.45 -41.20 0.56
N THR A 382 23.62 -40.57 0.55
CA THR A 382 24.83 -41.12 1.17
C THR A 382 25.15 -40.27 2.37
N TYR A 383 25.13 -40.85 3.56
CA TYR A 383 25.59 -40.16 4.74
C TYR A 383 27.10 -39.96 4.63
N ARG A 384 27.55 -38.71 4.67
CA ARG A 384 28.97 -38.32 4.74
C ARG A 384 29.07 -37.33 5.88
N GLN A 385 30.02 -37.54 6.79
CA GLN A 385 30.29 -36.54 7.80
C GLN A 385 30.74 -35.25 7.11
N SER A 386 30.11 -34.13 7.46
CA SER A 386 30.57 -32.82 7.01
C SER A 386 31.77 -32.43 7.86
N ASN A 387 32.87 -31.97 7.25
CA ASN A 387 34.08 -31.48 7.94
C ASN A 387 34.31 -29.99 7.67
N PHE A 388 33.25 -29.25 7.32
CA PHE A 388 33.31 -27.82 7.06
C PHE A 388 32.63 -27.10 8.20
N ASP A 389 33.25 -26.07 8.73
CA ASP A 389 32.64 -25.32 9.83
C ASP A 389 31.41 -24.56 9.32
N PRO A 390 30.32 -24.45 10.10
CA PRO A 390 29.23 -23.56 9.76
C PRO A 390 29.74 -22.12 9.65
N THR A 391 29.11 -21.33 8.78
CA THR A 391 29.40 -19.91 8.58
C THR A 391 28.11 -19.10 8.74
N ALA A 392 28.21 -17.80 9.01
CA ALA A 392 27.05 -16.91 9.19
C ALA A 392 27.08 -15.75 8.18
N THR A 393 25.90 -15.26 7.83
CA THR A 393 25.69 -14.06 7.01
C THR A 393 24.65 -13.18 7.67
N ILE A 394 24.91 -11.87 7.74
CA ILE A 394 23.91 -10.90 8.20
C ILE A 394 23.04 -10.51 7.01
N ARG A 395 21.74 -10.77 7.10
CA ARG A 395 20.77 -10.51 6.03
C ARG A 395 20.06 -9.18 6.18
N LYS A 396 19.78 -8.76 7.42
CA LYS A 396 19.08 -7.51 7.75
C LYS A 396 19.59 -6.98 9.09
N ALA A 397 19.63 -5.66 9.25
CA ALA A 397 19.94 -5.02 10.52
C ALA A 397 19.16 -3.70 10.65
N THR A 398 18.44 -3.56 11.76
CA THR A 398 17.72 -2.34 12.17
C THR A 398 18.30 -1.84 13.48
N GLU A 399 17.79 -0.72 14.01
CA GLU A 399 18.20 -0.24 15.33
C GLU A 399 17.92 -1.27 16.45
N GLY A 400 16.90 -2.11 16.27
CA GLY A 400 16.41 -3.03 17.32
C GLY A 400 16.88 -4.46 17.17
N TYR A 401 17.20 -4.92 15.96
CA TYR A 401 17.56 -6.33 15.75
C TYR A 401 18.45 -6.57 14.55
N VAL A 402 19.01 -7.78 14.49
CA VAL A 402 19.77 -8.30 13.37
C VAL A 402 19.23 -9.67 12.96
N TYR A 403 19.04 -9.88 11.66
CA TYR A 403 18.72 -11.19 11.09
C TYR A 403 20.00 -11.88 10.60
N VAL A 404 20.32 -13.02 11.21
CA VAL A 404 21.48 -13.86 10.92
C VAL A 404 21.03 -15.14 10.24
N GLU A 405 21.67 -15.49 9.13
CA GLU A 405 21.48 -16.79 8.47
C GLU A 405 22.80 -17.58 8.50
N PHE A 406 22.73 -18.80 9.01
CA PHE A 406 23.84 -19.75 8.99
C PHE A 406 23.82 -20.59 7.71
N SER A 407 25.01 -20.92 7.17
CA SER A 407 25.16 -21.78 5.99
C SER A 407 24.73 -23.22 6.24
N LYS A 408 24.57 -23.60 7.51
CA LYS A 408 24.11 -24.91 7.98
C LYS A 408 23.15 -24.74 9.16
N THR A 409 22.36 -25.77 9.42
CA THR A 409 21.57 -25.83 10.66
C THR A 409 22.53 -25.96 11.84
N VAL A 410 22.35 -25.12 12.84
CA VAL A 410 23.19 -25.07 14.05
C VAL A 410 22.33 -25.16 15.30
N SER A 411 22.90 -25.71 16.37
CA SER A 411 22.34 -25.80 17.72
C SER A 411 23.30 -25.19 18.74
N GLY A 412 22.92 -25.16 20.02
CA GLY A 412 23.73 -24.57 21.08
C GLY A 412 23.65 -23.04 21.14
N LEU A 413 22.79 -22.41 20.35
CA LEU A 413 22.61 -20.96 20.30
C LEU A 413 22.12 -20.41 21.65
N THR A 414 22.62 -19.23 21.98
CA THR A 414 22.24 -18.43 23.16
C THR A 414 22.45 -16.97 22.79
N LYS A 415 21.74 -16.06 23.45
CA LYS A 415 21.90 -14.62 23.19
C LYS A 415 23.31 -14.12 23.49
N GLU A 416 24.01 -14.76 24.44
CA GLU A 416 25.39 -14.44 24.83
C GLU A 416 26.43 -14.74 23.74
N HIS A 417 26.06 -15.47 22.67
CA HIS A 417 26.93 -15.60 21.50
C HIS A 417 27.01 -14.32 20.66
N PHE A 418 26.10 -13.38 20.84
CA PHE A 418 25.98 -12.21 19.98
C PHE A 418 26.28 -10.94 20.78
N TYR A 419 26.96 -9.98 20.15
CA TYR A 419 27.09 -8.62 20.67
C TYR A 419 27.44 -7.64 19.55
N HIS A 420 27.32 -6.34 19.80
CA HIS A 420 27.76 -5.29 18.87
C HIS A 420 28.52 -4.20 19.58
N THR A 421 29.49 -3.56 18.90
CA THR A 421 30.28 -2.42 19.41
C THR A 421 31.17 -2.73 20.64
N SER A 422 30.63 -3.29 21.72
CA SER A 422 31.28 -3.73 22.95
C SER A 422 30.72 -5.09 23.39
N ALA A 423 31.53 -5.96 24.00
CA ALA A 423 31.10 -7.27 24.49
C ALA A 423 30.03 -7.20 25.60
N SER A 424 29.81 -6.03 26.21
CA SER A 424 28.73 -5.78 27.15
C SER A 424 27.36 -5.61 26.49
N ASN A 425 27.33 -5.28 25.19
CA ASN A 425 26.10 -4.99 24.47
C ASN A 425 25.50 -6.27 23.91
N VAL A 426 25.14 -7.15 24.84
CA VAL A 426 24.44 -8.40 24.53
C VAL A 426 22.97 -8.13 24.20
N PRO A 427 22.35 -8.96 23.34
CA PRO A 427 20.95 -8.83 23.00
C PRO A 427 20.03 -9.17 24.19
N LEU A 428 18.77 -8.72 24.09
CA LEU A 428 17.71 -9.07 25.01
C LEU A 428 17.35 -10.56 24.87
N ALA A 429 17.18 -11.03 23.64
CA ALA A 429 16.78 -12.39 23.29
C ALA A 429 17.12 -12.74 21.82
N ILE A 430 16.95 -14.02 21.46
CA ILE A 430 17.10 -14.54 20.09
C ILE A 430 15.86 -15.35 19.71
N TYR A 431 15.40 -15.22 18.46
CA TYR A 431 14.15 -15.81 17.98
C TYR A 431 14.30 -16.53 16.64
N ALA A 432 13.45 -17.51 16.40
CA ALA A 432 13.42 -18.29 15.16
C ALA A 432 12.61 -17.61 14.05
N ASP A 433 11.72 -16.67 14.40
CA ASP A 433 10.79 -16.00 13.49
C ASP A 433 10.96 -14.47 13.46
N ALA A 434 10.58 -13.86 12.33
CA ALA A 434 10.67 -12.42 12.13
C ALA A 434 9.80 -11.60 13.10
N ALA A 435 8.67 -12.16 13.53
CA ALA A 435 7.77 -11.51 14.49
C ALA A 435 8.32 -11.55 15.93
N MET A 436 9.43 -12.27 16.16
CA MET A 436 10.09 -12.41 17.47
C MET A 436 9.15 -12.98 18.54
N THR A 437 8.40 -14.02 18.17
CA THR A 437 7.45 -14.70 19.05
C THR A 437 7.90 -16.11 19.45
N ASP A 438 8.78 -16.72 18.67
CA ASP A 438 9.33 -18.06 18.86
C ASP A 438 10.76 -17.96 19.40
N LEU A 439 10.90 -18.09 20.72
CA LEU A 439 12.16 -17.89 21.43
C LEU A 439 13.11 -19.08 21.22
N ILE A 440 14.34 -18.82 20.76
CA ILE A 440 15.32 -19.89 20.59
C ILE A 440 15.90 -20.34 21.94
N THR A 441 15.81 -21.63 22.21
CA THR A 441 16.46 -22.29 23.35
C THR A 441 17.73 -23.04 22.93
N ILE A 442 18.61 -23.34 23.90
CA ILE A 442 19.92 -23.97 23.62
C ILE A 442 19.82 -25.35 22.93
N SER A 443 18.70 -26.04 23.12
CA SER A 443 18.43 -27.36 22.53
C SER A 443 17.86 -27.30 21.12
N GLU A 444 17.47 -26.13 20.63
CA GLU A 444 16.85 -25.99 19.32
C GLU A 444 17.90 -25.85 18.21
N SER A 445 17.58 -26.45 17.08
CA SER A 445 18.37 -26.40 15.85
C SER A 445 17.72 -25.43 14.87
N THR A 446 18.47 -24.47 14.32
CA THR A 446 17.95 -23.52 13.33
C THR A 446 19.01 -23.08 12.33
N LYS A 447 18.58 -22.57 11.17
CA LYS A 447 19.44 -21.86 10.20
C LYS A 447 19.33 -20.34 10.31
N GLN A 448 18.28 -19.85 10.94
CA GLN A 448 17.89 -18.44 10.92
C GLN A 448 17.67 -17.97 12.35
N VAL A 449 18.23 -16.80 12.66
CA VAL A 449 18.18 -16.23 14.00
C VAL A 449 17.91 -14.74 13.91
N TYR A 450 16.83 -14.30 14.54
CA TYR A 450 16.51 -12.91 14.77
C TYR A 450 17.04 -12.50 16.15
N VAL A 451 18.12 -11.73 16.15
CA VAL A 451 18.85 -11.30 17.34
C VAL A 451 18.32 -9.94 17.79
N LYS A 452 17.51 -9.91 18.84
CA LYS A 452 16.84 -8.70 19.34
C LYS A 452 17.74 -7.98 20.33
N PHE A 453 18.30 -6.84 19.91
CA PHE A 453 19.20 -6.03 20.69
C PHE A 453 18.51 -4.98 21.55
N ALA A 454 17.44 -4.38 21.03
CA ALA A 454 16.66 -3.38 21.75
C ALA A 454 15.20 -3.40 21.35
N GLU A 455 14.37 -2.91 22.24
CA GLU A 455 12.95 -2.66 22.00
C GLU A 455 12.52 -1.38 22.71
N ARG A 456 11.41 -0.82 22.24
CA ARG A 456 10.78 0.33 22.87
C ARG A 456 9.49 -0.12 23.56
N ASP A 457 9.32 0.31 24.80
CA ASP A 457 8.11 0.15 25.59
C ASP A 457 7.70 1.55 26.09
N GLY A 458 6.71 2.16 25.43
CA GLY A 458 6.37 3.58 25.60
C GLY A 458 7.57 4.49 25.33
N ASP A 459 7.98 5.25 26.34
CA ASP A 459 9.16 6.13 26.28
C ASP A 459 10.48 5.47 26.68
N VAL A 460 10.44 4.21 27.11
CA VAL A 460 11.61 3.50 27.60
C VAL A 460 12.19 2.64 26.48
N VAL A 461 13.47 2.87 26.18
CA VAL A 461 14.25 1.97 25.32
C VAL A 461 14.96 0.96 26.22
N ASN A 462 14.60 -0.31 26.05
CA ASN A 462 15.23 -1.43 26.73
C ASN A 462 16.30 -2.06 25.83
N GLY A 463 17.42 -2.49 26.44
CA GLY A 463 18.50 -3.16 25.73
C GLY A 463 19.56 -2.20 25.15
N ASN A 464 20.23 -2.65 24.09
CA ASN A 464 21.40 -1.99 23.51
C ASN A 464 21.14 -1.71 22.02
N PRO A 465 20.58 -0.56 21.63
CA PRO A 465 20.23 -0.31 20.24
C PRO A 465 21.46 -0.15 19.35
N LEU A 466 21.31 -0.57 18.09
CA LEU A 466 22.25 -0.32 17.02
C LEU A 466 22.04 1.08 16.46
N SER A 467 23.11 1.82 16.21
CA SER A 467 23.01 3.14 15.59
C SER A 467 23.11 3.07 14.06
N ALA A 468 22.44 4.00 13.38
CA ALA A 468 22.36 4.10 11.93
C ALA A 468 23.72 4.01 11.19
N GLY A 469 23.70 3.38 10.02
CA GLY A 469 24.86 3.26 9.12
C GLY A 469 25.68 1.99 9.34
N SER A 470 26.93 1.99 8.87
CA SER A 470 27.76 0.78 8.91
C SER A 470 28.12 0.38 10.34
N ARG A 471 27.73 -0.83 10.76
CA ARG A 471 28.01 -1.40 12.08
C ARG A 471 28.58 -2.80 11.98
N THR A 472 29.32 -3.19 13.02
CA THR A 472 29.90 -4.53 13.15
C THR A 472 29.16 -5.32 14.22
N ILE A 473 28.66 -6.48 13.83
CA ILE A 473 28.06 -7.49 14.70
C ILE A 473 29.08 -8.59 14.92
N TYR A 474 29.19 -9.06 16.15
CA TYR A 474 30.07 -10.16 16.53
C TYR A 474 29.26 -11.38 16.90
N ILE A 475 29.71 -12.53 16.44
CA ILE A 475 29.18 -13.84 16.79
C ILE A 475 30.35 -14.64 17.36
N LEU A 476 30.23 -15.13 18.58
CA LEU A 476 31.26 -15.90 19.27
C LEU A 476 31.20 -17.37 18.88
N GLU A 477 32.37 -18.01 18.83
CA GLU A 477 32.50 -19.47 18.76
C GLU A 477 31.97 -20.12 20.05
N GLU A 478 32.44 -19.60 21.20
CA GLU A 478 32.09 -20.07 22.53
C GLU A 478 31.61 -18.87 23.38
N ASN A 479 30.46 -18.99 24.03
CA ASN A 479 29.98 -17.97 24.96
C ASN A 479 30.73 -18.04 26.32
N ALA A 480 30.52 -17.04 27.18
CA ALA A 480 31.18 -16.98 28.48
C ALA A 480 30.85 -18.14 29.45
N SER A 481 29.79 -18.91 29.17
CA SER A 481 29.37 -20.08 29.96
C SER A 481 29.89 -21.40 29.38
N GLY A 482 30.67 -21.37 28.31
CA GLY A 482 31.22 -22.54 27.63
C GLY A 482 30.27 -23.24 26.66
N GLY A 483 29.16 -22.58 26.28
CA GLY A 483 28.30 -23.04 25.20
C GLY A 483 28.97 -22.77 23.85
N VAL A 484 28.90 -23.74 22.95
CA VAL A 484 29.48 -23.66 21.60
C VAL A 484 28.37 -23.82 20.58
N ILE A 485 28.42 -23.05 19.50
CA ILE A 485 27.52 -23.22 18.36
C ILE A 485 28.08 -24.35 17.49
N THR A 486 27.31 -25.41 17.30
CA THR A 486 27.72 -26.56 16.48
C THR A 486 26.70 -26.86 15.40
N ASP A 487 27.15 -27.37 14.26
CA ASP A 487 26.25 -28.01 13.32
C ASP A 487 25.86 -29.43 13.79
N GLU A 488 24.93 -30.04 13.08
CA GLU A 488 24.43 -31.41 13.30
C GLU A 488 25.50 -32.53 13.13
N TYR A 489 26.73 -32.18 12.76
CA TYR A 489 27.88 -33.07 12.63
C TYR A 489 28.98 -32.78 13.67
N ASP A 490 28.64 -31.99 14.70
CA ASP A 490 29.54 -31.52 15.76
C ASP A 490 30.69 -30.62 15.26
N ASN A 491 30.57 -30.01 14.06
CA ASN A 491 31.53 -28.99 13.64
C ASN A 491 31.21 -27.67 14.34
N ALA A 492 32.20 -27.12 15.04
CA ALA A 492 32.07 -25.86 15.75
C ALA A 492 32.06 -24.66 14.78
N PHE A 493 31.19 -23.70 15.06
CA PHE A 493 31.20 -22.39 14.41
C PHE A 493 32.42 -21.59 14.87
N MET A 494 33.26 -21.12 13.95
CA MET A 494 34.53 -20.44 14.29
C MET A 494 34.39 -18.99 14.82
N GLY A 495 33.16 -18.50 15.04
CA GLY A 495 32.96 -17.10 15.38
C GLY A 495 33.26 -16.14 14.22
N GLY A 496 33.04 -14.85 14.43
CA GLY A 496 33.40 -13.82 13.46
C GLY A 496 32.89 -12.43 13.76
N SER A 497 33.36 -11.46 12.97
CA SER A 497 32.86 -10.09 12.94
C SER A 497 32.26 -9.79 11.57
N TYR A 498 31.05 -9.24 11.55
CA TYR A 498 30.25 -9.05 10.34
C TYR A 498 29.84 -7.58 10.22
N THR A 499 30.23 -6.93 9.12
CA THR A 499 29.82 -5.56 8.83
C THR A 499 28.49 -5.54 8.09
N THR A 500 27.54 -4.74 8.57
CA THR A 500 26.23 -4.54 7.96
C THR A 500 25.85 -3.06 8.00
N THR A 501 24.88 -2.65 7.19
CA THR A 501 24.30 -1.30 7.24
C THR A 501 23.02 -1.36 8.04
N VAL A 502 22.98 -0.65 9.15
CA VAL A 502 21.79 -0.50 10.00
C VAL A 502 20.89 0.56 9.41
N THR A 503 19.65 0.18 9.09
CA THR A 503 18.60 1.11 8.68
C THR A 503 17.80 1.58 9.89
N VAL A 504 17.30 2.81 9.80
CA VAL A 504 16.41 3.41 10.80
C VAL A 504 15.06 3.64 10.17
N ASP A 505 14.00 3.56 10.97
CA ASP A 505 12.69 3.99 10.53
C ASP A 505 12.63 5.51 10.58
N ALA A 506 12.43 6.13 9.42
CA ALA A 506 12.31 7.58 9.27
C ALA A 506 10.89 7.99 8.84
N THR A 507 9.95 7.06 8.86
CA THR A 507 8.59 7.28 8.37
C THR A 507 7.75 7.88 9.46
N LYS A 508 7.14 9.02 9.19
CA LYS A 508 6.21 9.62 10.13
C LYS A 508 4.86 8.90 10.10
N PRO A 509 4.24 8.64 11.26
CA PRO A 509 2.86 8.20 11.30
C PRO A 509 1.94 9.28 10.71
N SER A 510 0.83 8.86 10.13
CA SER A 510 -0.23 9.72 9.60
C SER A 510 -1.61 9.17 9.92
N VAL A 511 -2.63 10.04 9.95
CA VAL A 511 -4.01 9.62 10.22
C VAL A 511 -4.61 9.02 8.95
N SER A 512 -4.91 7.72 8.98
CA SER A 512 -5.54 7.01 7.86
C SER A 512 -7.06 7.15 7.89
N LYS A 513 -7.66 7.32 9.07
CA LYS A 513 -9.10 7.53 9.22
C LYS A 513 -9.44 8.29 10.49
N LEU A 514 -10.37 9.22 10.38
CA LEU A 514 -11.05 9.86 11.52
C LEU A 514 -12.51 10.10 11.16
N THR A 515 -13.44 9.47 11.88
CA THR A 515 -14.89 9.51 11.61
C THR A 515 -15.70 9.36 12.89
N ILE A 516 -16.93 9.87 12.91
CA ILE A 516 -17.91 9.58 13.98
C ILE A 516 -18.46 8.17 13.76
N ALA A 517 -18.31 7.31 14.77
CA ALA A 517 -18.88 5.96 14.81
C ALA A 517 -20.34 5.97 15.27
N SER A 518 -20.65 6.77 16.30
CA SER A 518 -22.00 6.98 16.82
C SER A 518 -22.08 8.28 17.61
N SER A 519 -23.27 8.88 17.70
CA SER A 519 -23.52 10.06 18.53
C SER A 519 -24.90 9.99 19.20
N ASN A 520 -24.99 10.55 20.40
CA ASN A 520 -26.23 10.89 21.10
C ASN A 520 -25.99 12.15 21.96
N GLN A 521 -27.01 12.64 22.67
CA GLN A 521 -26.94 13.88 23.48
C GLN A 521 -25.88 13.87 24.61
N SER A 522 -25.36 12.71 25.01
CA SER A 522 -24.39 12.60 26.11
C SER A 522 -23.04 12.04 25.69
N LEU A 523 -22.92 11.48 24.49
CA LEU A 523 -21.73 10.75 24.06
C LEU A 523 -21.58 10.76 22.53
N VAL A 524 -20.41 11.18 22.06
CA VAL A 524 -19.96 11.01 20.68
C VAL A 524 -18.77 10.07 20.66
N LYS A 525 -18.87 8.97 19.90
CA LYS A 525 -17.76 8.02 19.70
C LYS A 525 -17.10 8.25 18.35
N LEU A 526 -15.80 8.44 18.34
CA LEU A 526 -14.97 8.56 17.15
C LEU A 526 -14.20 7.27 16.90
N THR A 527 -14.01 6.91 15.63
CA THR A 527 -13.03 5.92 15.20
C THR A 527 -11.82 6.63 14.62
N LEU A 528 -10.64 6.31 15.14
CA LEU A 528 -9.35 6.82 14.70
C LEU A 528 -8.45 5.66 14.28
N GLU A 529 -7.89 5.74 13.08
CA GLU A 529 -6.90 4.78 12.55
C GLU A 529 -5.66 5.55 12.05
N PHE A 530 -4.48 5.00 12.30
CA PHE A 530 -3.19 5.54 11.87
C PHE A 530 -2.55 4.69 10.77
N SER A 531 -1.50 5.19 10.10
CA SER A 531 -0.73 4.46 9.08
C SER A 531 0.13 3.34 9.67
N GLU A 532 0.40 3.39 10.97
CA GLU A 532 1.28 2.49 11.70
C GLU A 532 0.98 2.54 13.21
N SER A 533 1.65 1.71 14.00
CA SER A 533 1.41 1.66 15.44
C SER A 533 1.97 2.91 16.10
N VAL A 534 1.16 3.57 16.92
CA VAL A 534 1.52 4.82 17.60
C VAL A 534 1.29 4.75 19.09
N SER A 535 1.97 5.62 19.84
CA SER A 535 1.59 6.02 21.19
C SER A 535 0.57 7.16 21.07
N PHE A 536 -0.65 6.92 21.54
CA PHE A 536 -1.75 7.88 21.48
C PHE A 536 -2.62 7.77 22.74
N ASP A 537 -2.86 8.90 23.39
CA ASP A 537 -3.72 9.04 24.56
C ASP A 537 -4.46 10.40 24.56
N GLU A 538 -5.12 10.72 25.67
CA GLU A 538 -5.89 11.96 25.88
C GLU A 538 -5.04 13.24 25.78
N ASP A 539 -3.73 13.20 26.03
CA ASP A 539 -2.85 14.37 25.91
C ASP A 539 -2.54 14.72 24.45
N ASN A 540 -2.79 13.79 23.52
CA ASN A 540 -2.48 13.95 22.10
C ASN A 540 -3.66 14.47 21.25
N ILE A 541 -4.81 14.73 21.88
CA ILE A 541 -6.04 15.13 21.21
C ILE A 541 -6.65 16.35 21.88
N ASP A 542 -7.09 17.30 21.05
CA ASP A 542 -7.90 18.44 21.47
C ASP A 542 -9.12 18.58 20.57
N VAL A 543 -10.26 18.96 21.16
CA VAL A 543 -11.53 19.13 20.44
C VAL A 543 -12.10 20.51 20.71
N THR A 544 -12.32 21.26 19.63
CA THR A 544 -12.89 22.61 19.66
C THR A 544 -14.15 22.66 18.81
N TYR A 545 -14.94 23.74 18.93
CA TYR A 545 -15.96 24.02 17.92
C TYR A 545 -15.28 24.49 16.63
N ALA A 546 -15.72 23.97 15.48
CA ALA A 546 -15.09 24.25 14.18
C ALA A 546 -15.05 25.75 13.85
N ASP A 547 -16.03 26.50 14.35
CA ASP A 547 -16.23 27.93 14.10
C ASP A 547 -15.39 28.84 15.02
N SER A 548 -15.00 28.35 16.21
CA SER A 548 -14.21 29.12 17.19
C SER A 548 -12.71 28.80 17.14
N GLY A 549 -12.35 27.65 16.57
CA GLY A 549 -11.04 27.31 16.02
C GLY A 549 -9.89 27.09 17.01
N GLU A 550 -9.93 27.65 18.21
CA GLU A 550 -8.75 27.67 19.10
C GLU A 550 -9.05 27.41 20.59
N THR A 551 -10.31 27.35 21.01
CA THR A 551 -10.64 27.15 22.44
C THR A 551 -11.25 25.75 22.67
N PRO A 552 -10.67 24.93 23.57
CA PRO A 552 -11.27 23.67 23.99
C PRO A 552 -12.71 23.87 24.48
N ILE A 553 -13.56 22.88 24.24
CA ILE A 553 -14.95 22.91 24.68
C ILE A 553 -15.00 22.76 26.22
N ASP A 554 -15.53 23.77 26.91
CA ASP A 554 -15.64 23.75 28.38
C ASP A 554 -16.55 22.60 28.85
N GLY A 555 -16.09 21.83 29.84
CA GLY A 555 -16.81 20.67 30.38
C GLY A 555 -16.72 19.38 29.55
N LEU A 556 -16.01 19.39 28.41
CA LEU A 556 -15.81 18.19 27.60
C LEU A 556 -14.82 17.24 28.28
N VAL A 557 -15.18 15.96 28.36
CA VAL A 557 -14.32 14.87 28.81
C VAL A 557 -13.97 14.00 27.60
N ILE A 558 -12.68 13.72 27.43
CA ILE A 558 -12.16 12.87 26.36
C ILE A 558 -11.61 11.60 26.99
N ASP A 559 -12.08 10.44 26.56
CA ASP A 559 -11.55 9.14 26.95
C ASP A 559 -11.03 8.42 25.69
N VAL A 560 -9.85 7.82 25.79
CA VAL A 560 -9.17 7.16 24.67
C VAL A 560 -8.95 5.69 25.01
N ASP A 561 -9.53 4.80 24.20
CA ASP A 561 -9.30 3.36 24.29
C ASP A 561 -8.71 2.82 22.99
N GLY A 562 -7.81 1.85 23.07
CA GLY A 562 -7.16 1.23 21.93
C GLY A 562 -5.65 1.07 22.08
N SER A 563 -5.03 0.51 21.03
CA SER A 563 -3.58 0.34 20.96
C SER A 563 -3.13 0.09 19.53
N GLY A 564 -1.83 0.24 19.27
CA GLY A 564 -1.26 0.01 17.95
C GLY A 564 -1.78 1.02 16.93
N LYS A 565 -2.47 0.54 15.88
CA LYS A 565 -2.93 1.39 14.76
C LYS A 565 -4.36 1.93 14.93
N SER A 566 -5.13 1.50 15.94
CA SER A 566 -6.58 1.76 16.02
C SER A 566 -7.03 2.14 17.41
N TYR A 567 -7.79 3.23 17.48
CA TYR A 567 -8.30 3.83 18.70
C TYR A 567 -9.78 4.23 18.57
N THR A 568 -10.48 4.17 19.69
CA THR A 568 -11.81 4.76 19.89
C THR A 568 -11.63 5.95 20.83
N VAL A 569 -12.23 7.08 20.46
CA VAL A 569 -12.27 8.27 21.31
C VAL A 569 -13.72 8.53 21.71
N GLU A 570 -13.98 8.63 23.00
CA GLU A 570 -15.29 8.96 23.56
C GLU A 570 -15.29 10.41 24.04
N LEU A 571 -16.22 11.22 23.51
CA LEU A 571 -16.43 12.61 23.88
C LEU A 571 -17.70 12.71 24.71
N GLU A 572 -17.56 13.07 25.98
CA GLU A 572 -18.64 13.10 26.98
C GLU A 572 -18.72 14.44 27.72
N GLY A 573 -19.79 14.63 28.51
CA GLY A 573 -19.94 15.78 29.41
C GLY A 573 -20.63 17.00 28.79
N VAL A 574 -20.69 17.08 27.45
CA VAL A 574 -21.34 18.17 26.70
C VAL A 574 -22.20 17.59 25.58
N ASP A 575 -23.39 18.14 25.37
CA ASP A 575 -24.21 17.81 24.21
C ASP A 575 -23.62 18.47 22.96
N LEU A 576 -23.09 17.63 22.08
CA LEU A 576 -22.48 18.03 20.82
C LEU A 576 -23.42 17.80 19.63
N THR A 577 -24.63 17.30 19.84
CA THR A 577 -25.57 17.02 18.73
C THR A 577 -25.88 18.29 17.94
N GLY A 578 -25.89 18.17 16.61
CA GLY A 578 -26.14 19.30 15.71
C GLY A 578 -24.97 20.28 15.56
N THR A 579 -23.85 20.07 16.27
CA THR A 579 -22.68 20.95 16.21
C THR A 579 -21.61 20.46 15.24
N SER A 580 -20.77 21.39 14.76
CA SER A 580 -19.54 21.06 14.02
C SER A 580 -18.35 21.17 14.96
N ILE A 581 -17.61 20.07 15.11
CA ILE A 581 -16.42 20.00 15.97
C ILE A 581 -15.17 19.90 15.11
N ARG A 582 -14.06 20.46 15.59
CA ARG A 582 -12.72 20.29 15.02
C ARG A 582 -11.91 19.42 15.96
N VAL A 583 -11.43 18.30 15.45
CA VAL A 583 -10.52 17.40 16.16
C VAL A 583 -9.09 17.73 15.74
N ASN A 584 -8.23 18.05 16.69
CA ASN A 584 -6.82 18.35 16.52
C ASN A 584 -5.98 17.25 17.16
N LEU A 585 -5.00 16.73 16.42
CA LEU A 585 -4.11 15.67 16.85
C LEU A 585 -2.66 16.16 16.75
N SER A 586 -1.90 16.01 17.83
CA SER A 586 -0.50 16.46 17.92
C SER A 586 0.32 15.59 18.86
N ASP A 587 1.65 15.69 18.73
CA ASP A 587 2.62 15.02 19.61
C ASP A 587 2.51 13.49 19.67
N ILE A 588 1.89 12.89 18.65
CA ILE A 588 1.75 11.45 18.46
C ILE A 588 3.04 10.89 17.87
N THR A 589 3.62 9.88 18.51
CA THR A 589 4.83 9.20 18.02
C THR A 589 4.52 7.79 17.56
N ASP A 590 5.26 7.29 16.56
CA ASP A 590 5.31 5.86 16.29
C ASP A 590 6.03 5.09 17.41
N LEU A 591 6.12 3.76 17.25
CA LEU A 591 6.82 2.87 18.19
C LEU A 591 8.26 2.53 17.74
N ALA A 592 8.84 3.27 16.79
CA ALA A 592 10.22 3.07 16.38
C ALA A 592 11.18 3.40 17.55
N LEU A 593 12.38 2.81 17.55
CA LEU A 593 13.37 3.07 18.60
C LEU A 593 13.76 4.55 18.67
N THR A 594 13.95 5.16 17.50
CA THR A 594 13.99 6.61 17.33
C THR A 594 12.63 7.07 16.80
N PRO A 595 11.72 7.60 17.64
CA PRO A 595 10.34 7.79 17.23
C PRO A 595 10.19 8.91 16.22
N ASN A 596 9.33 8.71 15.23
CA ASN A 596 8.91 9.77 14.34
C ASN A 596 7.60 10.37 14.82
N ILE A 597 7.55 11.70 14.84
CA ILE A 597 6.37 12.45 15.30
C ILE A 597 5.44 12.70 14.11
N LEU A 598 4.15 12.39 14.31
CA LEU A 598 3.05 12.70 13.41
C LEU A 598 3.04 14.20 13.10
N THR A 599 2.87 14.55 11.82
CA THR A 599 2.64 15.95 11.47
C THR A 599 1.23 16.33 11.90
N SER A 600 1.08 17.39 12.72
CA SER A 600 -0.20 17.80 13.30
C SER A 600 -1.36 17.71 12.31
N TYR A 601 -2.45 17.13 12.75
CA TYR A 601 -3.61 16.83 11.92
C TYR A 601 -4.86 17.46 12.51
N SER A 602 -5.65 18.12 11.66
CA SER A 602 -6.93 18.71 12.06
C SER A 602 -8.02 18.33 11.07
N LYS A 603 -9.20 17.98 11.58
CA LYS A 603 -10.37 17.68 10.74
C LYS A 603 -11.66 18.11 11.42
N ASP A 604 -12.53 18.70 10.61
CA ASP A 604 -13.88 19.07 11.02
C ASP A 604 -14.84 17.89 10.82
N LEU A 605 -15.66 17.62 11.83
CA LEU A 605 -16.68 16.59 11.85
C LEU A 605 -18.02 17.21 12.27
N ASN A 606 -19.07 16.90 11.52
CA ASN A 606 -20.42 17.33 11.86
C ASN A 606 -21.11 16.24 12.68
N VAL A 607 -21.48 16.55 13.90
CA VAL A 607 -22.24 15.64 14.77
C VAL A 607 -23.69 15.73 14.36
N ALA A 608 -24.24 14.63 13.87
CA ALA A 608 -25.64 14.60 13.46
C ALA A 608 -26.55 14.84 14.66
N ASP A 609 -27.47 15.79 14.51
CA ASP A 609 -28.62 15.89 15.38
C ASP A 609 -29.72 14.94 14.88
N THR A 610 -30.15 14.05 15.78
CA THR A 610 -31.16 13.02 15.53
C THR A 610 -32.38 13.15 16.44
N TYR A 611 -32.48 14.24 17.21
CA TYR A 611 -33.51 14.42 18.22
C TYR A 611 -34.52 15.48 17.77
N PRO A 612 -35.83 15.21 17.88
CA PRO A 612 -36.84 16.24 17.60
C PRO A 612 -36.74 17.44 18.54
N PRO A 613 -37.13 18.64 18.07
CA PRO A 613 -37.21 19.80 18.94
C PRO A 613 -38.27 19.55 20.02
N THR A 614 -38.03 20.07 21.22
CA THR A 614 -39.00 20.04 22.32
C THR A 614 -39.59 21.42 22.54
N ILE A 615 -40.73 21.51 23.23
CA ILE A 615 -41.33 22.78 23.61
C ILE A 615 -40.76 23.17 24.96
N VAL A 616 -40.06 24.31 25.00
CA VAL A 616 -39.49 24.88 26.23
C VAL A 616 -40.60 25.57 27.02
N GLU A 617 -41.40 26.39 26.35
CA GLU A 617 -42.39 27.23 26.98
C GLU A 617 -43.51 27.59 26.00
N ILE A 618 -44.72 27.78 26.55
CA ILE A 618 -45.84 28.39 25.85
C ILE A 618 -46.41 29.50 26.75
N GLU A 619 -46.65 30.66 26.16
CA GLU A 619 -47.25 31.82 26.81
C GLU A 619 -48.44 32.32 25.97
N GLN A 620 -49.39 33.00 26.59
CA GLN A 620 -50.47 33.69 25.88
C GLN A 620 -50.48 35.18 26.23
N ASP A 621 -50.94 36.01 25.30
CA ASP A 621 -51.37 37.38 25.57
C ASP A 621 -52.88 37.45 25.33
N SER A 622 -53.67 37.49 26.40
CA SER A 622 -55.13 37.50 26.29
C SER A 622 -55.71 38.84 25.78
N VAL A 623 -54.94 39.92 25.81
CA VAL A 623 -55.36 41.23 25.29
C VAL A 623 -55.22 41.26 23.77
N GLU A 624 -54.08 40.82 23.25
CA GLU A 624 -53.79 40.79 21.81
C GLU A 624 -54.27 39.48 21.14
N LYS A 625 -54.70 38.49 21.93
CA LYS A 625 -55.15 37.15 21.50
C LYS A 625 -54.05 36.38 20.75
N GLU A 626 -52.85 36.42 21.30
CA GLU A 626 -51.67 35.78 20.73
C GLU A 626 -51.18 34.63 21.62
N VAL A 627 -50.61 33.59 21.01
CA VAL A 627 -49.95 32.47 21.71
C VAL A 627 -48.53 32.35 21.21
N TYR A 628 -47.57 32.40 22.11
CA TYR A 628 -46.13 32.31 21.85
C TYR A 628 -45.65 30.91 22.21
N ILE A 629 -44.93 30.25 21.30
CA ILE A 629 -44.41 28.88 21.48
C ILE A 629 -42.91 28.92 21.28
N THR A 630 -42.15 28.59 22.32
CA THR A 630 -40.69 28.54 22.30
C THR A 630 -40.21 27.10 22.22
N PHE A 631 -39.33 26.81 21.27
CA PHE A 631 -38.74 25.49 21.03
C PHE A 631 -37.33 25.40 21.61
N SER A 632 -36.86 24.18 21.88
CA SER A 632 -35.51 23.93 22.45
C SER A 632 -34.37 24.22 21.48
N GLU A 633 -34.68 24.35 20.20
CA GLU A 633 -33.75 24.57 19.10
C GLU A 633 -34.47 25.26 17.93
N PRO A 634 -33.73 25.82 16.94
CA PRO A 634 -34.34 26.44 15.77
C PRO A 634 -35.19 25.44 14.99
N VAL A 635 -36.42 25.82 14.67
CA VAL A 635 -37.33 25.01 13.87
C VAL A 635 -37.40 25.49 12.42
N SER A 636 -37.63 24.55 11.51
CA SER A 636 -37.80 24.83 10.08
C SER A 636 -39.12 25.53 9.78
N SER A 637 -39.33 25.90 8.51
CA SER A 637 -40.58 26.50 8.03
C SER A 637 -41.82 25.62 8.21
N THR A 638 -41.67 24.34 8.58
CA THR A 638 -42.80 23.49 9.00
C THR A 638 -43.52 24.05 10.23
N ALA A 639 -42.82 24.82 11.08
CA ALA A 639 -43.40 25.56 12.19
C ALA A 639 -44.31 26.72 11.76
N LEU A 640 -44.27 27.12 10.48
CA LEU A 640 -45.15 28.14 9.91
C LEU A 640 -46.41 27.55 9.27
N SER A 641 -46.60 26.22 9.36
CA SER A 641 -47.81 25.59 8.85
C SER A 641 -48.96 25.68 9.84
N LYS A 642 -50.11 26.21 9.39
CA LYS A 642 -51.38 26.15 10.15
C LYS A 642 -51.75 24.73 10.59
N SER A 643 -51.37 23.74 9.80
CA SER A 643 -51.66 22.34 10.10
C SER A 643 -50.82 21.76 11.24
N SER A 644 -49.82 22.50 11.71
CA SER A 644 -48.98 22.13 12.85
C SER A 644 -49.61 22.47 14.20
N TYR A 645 -50.69 23.28 14.22
CA TYR A 645 -51.33 23.77 15.44
C TYR A 645 -52.83 23.57 15.44
N GLU A 646 -53.35 23.01 16.53
CA GLU A 646 -54.78 22.86 16.77
C GLU A 646 -55.14 23.39 18.17
N ILE A 647 -56.17 24.22 18.26
CA ILE A 647 -56.76 24.68 19.52
C ILE A 647 -58.07 23.94 19.74
N ASN A 648 -58.12 23.14 20.80
CA ASN A 648 -59.23 22.27 21.15
C ASN A 648 -59.70 21.35 19.99
N GLY A 649 -58.80 21.02 19.05
CA GLY A 649 -59.08 20.21 17.86
C GLY A 649 -59.46 21.02 16.60
N ILE A 650 -59.48 22.34 16.68
CA ILE A 650 -59.69 23.27 15.57
C ILE A 650 -58.32 23.74 15.06
N ARG A 651 -58.05 23.61 13.76
CA ARG A 651 -56.81 24.13 13.17
C ARG A 651 -56.82 25.66 13.15
N VAL A 652 -55.67 26.24 13.46
CA VAL A 652 -55.50 27.70 13.42
C VAL A 652 -55.73 28.27 12.01
N GLN A 653 -56.40 29.43 11.92
CA GLN A 653 -56.77 30.05 10.65
C GLN A 653 -55.77 31.10 10.17
N ASN A 654 -55.12 31.81 11.08
CA ASN A 654 -54.07 32.78 10.74
C ASN A 654 -52.73 32.07 10.53
N ASP A 655 -51.86 32.67 9.70
CA ASP A 655 -50.53 32.14 9.43
C ASP A 655 -49.64 32.32 10.67
N PRO A 656 -49.03 31.24 11.21
CA PRO A 656 -48.01 31.35 12.24
C PRO A 656 -46.81 32.16 11.73
N GLU A 657 -46.23 32.97 12.60
CA GLU A 657 -45.07 33.82 12.28
C GLU A 657 -43.90 33.49 13.23
N PHE A 658 -42.66 33.56 12.75
CA PHE A 658 -41.50 33.49 13.66
C PHE A 658 -41.42 34.77 14.50
N TYR A 659 -41.22 34.57 15.80
CA TYR A 659 -41.12 35.64 16.79
C TYR A 659 -39.67 35.92 17.20
N ILE A 660 -38.87 34.87 17.47
CA ILE A 660 -37.45 34.96 17.84
C ILE A 660 -36.66 34.00 16.95
N ASP A 661 -35.87 34.51 16.01
CA ASP A 661 -34.87 33.80 15.17
C ASP A 661 -35.03 32.27 15.04
N ASN A 662 -36.18 31.85 14.51
CA ASN A 662 -36.61 30.44 14.35
C ASN A 662 -36.76 29.59 15.63
N TYR A 663 -36.47 30.12 16.82
CA TYR A 663 -36.69 29.48 18.12
C TYR A 663 -38.12 29.61 18.64
N ALA A 664 -38.85 30.65 18.22
CA ALA A 664 -40.21 30.88 18.70
C ALA A 664 -41.18 31.22 17.57
N VAL A 665 -42.42 30.76 17.71
CA VAL A 665 -43.54 31.06 16.80
C VAL A 665 -44.65 31.75 17.56
N VAL A 666 -45.25 32.76 16.96
CA VAL A 666 -46.49 33.40 17.44
C VAL A 666 -47.69 32.94 16.60
N LEU A 667 -48.77 32.59 17.29
CA LEU A 667 -50.08 32.28 16.72
C LEU A 667 -51.03 33.42 17.06
N ARG A 668 -51.48 34.17 16.06
CA ARG A 668 -52.55 35.17 16.24
C ARG A 668 -53.90 34.49 16.13
N LEU A 669 -54.68 34.45 17.20
CA LEU A 669 -55.95 33.71 17.23
C LEU A 669 -57.09 34.56 16.68
N THR A 670 -58.02 33.92 15.98
CA THR A 670 -59.34 34.51 15.69
C THR A 670 -60.19 34.55 16.97
N ASP A 671 -61.27 35.34 16.96
CA ASP A 671 -62.18 35.44 18.11
C ASP A 671 -62.73 34.08 18.55
N ASP A 672 -63.06 33.20 17.59
CA ASP A 672 -63.59 31.86 17.85
C ASP A 672 -62.51 30.92 18.42
N GLU A 673 -61.28 30.97 17.89
CA GLU A 673 -60.15 30.17 18.39
C GLU A 673 -59.72 30.61 19.80
N PHE A 674 -59.74 31.91 20.07
CA PHE A 674 -59.48 32.44 21.40
C PHE A 674 -60.58 32.02 22.37
N ALA A 675 -61.85 32.09 21.99
CA ALA A 675 -62.94 31.62 22.86
C ALA A 675 -62.76 30.13 23.24
N GLU A 676 -62.38 29.29 22.29
CA GLU A 676 -62.09 27.86 22.52
C GLU A 676 -60.83 27.62 23.36
N SER A 677 -59.83 28.50 23.31
CA SER A 677 -58.66 28.39 24.18
C SER A 677 -58.98 28.72 25.64
N GLN A 678 -59.99 29.56 25.90
CA GLN A 678 -60.42 29.96 27.25
C GLN A 678 -61.41 28.99 27.91
N GLU A 679 -61.89 27.96 27.20
CA GLU A 679 -62.76 26.94 27.78
C GLU A 679 -62.02 26.08 28.82
N SER A 680 -62.75 25.49 29.77
CA SER A 680 -62.15 24.61 30.79
C SER A 680 -61.44 23.36 30.23
N THR A 681 -61.68 23.03 28.96
CA THR A 681 -61.01 21.96 28.21
C THR A 681 -60.04 22.46 27.15
N GLY A 682 -59.77 23.77 27.13
CA GLY A 682 -58.90 24.44 26.18
C GLY A 682 -57.52 23.82 26.18
N ARG A 683 -57.06 23.39 25.00
CA ARG A 683 -55.74 22.77 24.82
C ARG A 683 -55.15 23.16 23.48
N ILE A 684 -53.85 23.38 23.45
CA ILE A 684 -53.09 23.51 22.22
C ILE A 684 -52.41 22.18 21.90
N ARG A 685 -52.53 21.74 20.66
CA ARG A 685 -51.82 20.59 20.12
C ARG A 685 -50.84 21.05 19.06
N ILE A 686 -49.57 20.69 19.24
CA ILE A 686 -48.46 21.00 18.34
C ILE A 686 -47.99 19.68 17.73
N LEU A 687 -47.90 19.62 16.41
CA LEU A 687 -47.52 18.41 15.69
C LEU A 687 -46.77 18.76 14.40
N ARG A 688 -45.93 17.85 13.92
CA ARG A 688 -45.25 17.94 12.61
C ARG A 688 -44.32 19.14 12.44
N VAL A 689 -44.00 19.84 13.51
CA VAL A 689 -42.91 20.83 13.53
C VAL A 689 -41.60 20.07 13.48
N GLN A 690 -40.73 20.47 12.56
CA GLN A 690 -39.41 19.90 12.36
C GLN A 690 -38.34 20.90 12.75
N ASP A 691 -37.25 20.45 13.36
CA ASP A 691 -36.01 21.23 13.46
C ASP A 691 -35.39 21.47 12.06
N LEU A 692 -34.21 22.09 12.03
CA LEU A 692 -33.44 22.30 10.79
C LEU A 692 -32.77 21.01 10.27
N SER A 693 -32.60 19.99 11.11
CA SER A 693 -32.05 18.67 10.78
C SER A 693 -33.11 17.71 10.19
N GLY A 694 -34.39 18.08 10.26
CA GLY A 694 -35.55 17.32 9.79
C GLY A 694 -36.17 16.39 10.85
N ASN A 695 -35.73 16.40 12.10
CA ASN A 695 -36.36 15.59 13.15
C ASN A 695 -37.69 16.24 13.56
N THR A 696 -38.72 15.41 13.75
CA THR A 696 -40.12 15.88 13.75
C THR A 696 -40.80 15.65 15.10
N ILE A 697 -41.45 16.68 15.66
CA ILE A 697 -42.39 16.53 16.77
C ILE A 697 -43.57 15.67 16.30
N VAL A 698 -43.73 14.50 16.90
CA VAL A 698 -44.84 13.60 16.57
C VAL A 698 -46.19 14.22 16.97
N SER A 699 -46.32 14.62 18.24
CA SER A 699 -47.47 15.36 18.78
C SER A 699 -47.19 15.72 20.24
N THR A 700 -47.43 16.97 20.62
CA THR A 700 -47.47 17.44 22.01
C THR A 700 -48.79 18.15 22.26
N THR A 701 -49.37 17.99 23.46
CA THR A 701 -50.63 18.66 23.82
C THR A 701 -50.49 19.25 25.21
N ILE A 702 -50.81 20.53 25.34
CA ILE A 702 -50.68 21.32 26.56
C ILE A 702 -52.03 22.00 26.81
N ASN A 703 -52.48 22.03 28.07
CA ASN A 703 -53.74 22.68 28.44
C ASN A 703 -53.51 24.18 28.64
N PHE A 704 -54.46 25.01 28.22
CA PHE A 704 -54.34 26.46 28.36
C PHE A 704 -54.37 26.93 29.81
N ASP A 705 -54.98 26.17 30.72
CA ASP A 705 -54.95 26.46 32.16
C ASP A 705 -53.56 26.33 32.81
N THR A 706 -52.59 25.76 32.09
CA THR A 706 -51.18 25.65 32.50
C THR A 706 -50.25 26.65 31.83
N ILE A 707 -50.77 27.45 30.88
CA ILE A 707 -50.01 28.44 30.11
C ILE A 707 -50.00 29.76 30.87
N LEU A 708 -48.84 30.43 30.92
CA LEU A 708 -48.72 31.76 31.51
C LEU A 708 -49.43 32.80 30.63
N ASP A 709 -50.26 33.66 31.23
CA ASP A 709 -50.83 34.83 30.55
C ASP A 709 -49.97 36.06 30.84
N LEU A 710 -49.50 36.72 29.79
CA LEU A 710 -48.65 37.91 29.86
C LEU A 710 -49.43 39.18 30.24
N ALA A 711 -50.77 39.12 30.18
CA ALA A 711 -51.66 40.21 30.56
C ALA A 711 -52.05 40.24 32.05
N ASP A 712 -51.77 39.15 32.79
CA ASP A 712 -51.95 39.01 34.24
C ASP A 712 -50.65 39.28 35.01
#